data_AF-A0A1H9TJ23-F1
#
_entry.id   AF-A0A1H9TJ23-F1
#
_cell.length_a   1.000
_cell.length_b   1.000
_cell.length_c   1.000
_cell.angle_alpha   90.00
_cell.angle_beta   90.00
_cell.angle_gamma   90.00
#
_symmetry.space_group_name_H-M   'P 1'
#
loop_
_entity.id
_entity.type
_entity.pdbx_description
1 polymer ?
#
loop_
_entity_poly.entity_id
_entity_poly.type
_entity_poly.pdbx_seq_one_letter_code
_entity_poly.pdbx_strand_id
1 'polypeptide(L)'
;MSAHREERRVVTALFADVVGSTPLGERLDPEELKLVLQEAVTRVIAAVEAFGGTVKDLAGDGVLALFGAPVAHEDDPERAVRAGLRIVEDITRYGREVEQAWGIEGFSVRVGVNTGLVVVGDVGAGGRVEYTALGDAMNTAARLQAAARPGSVLVAVDTQRLALHAFAWGEPAALELKGKARPFPAVEALGVSSEPATRRGMDGVEVPTVGRERELAVGASAVEAVLDGSGGVLFVTGEPGIGKTRLLAEIRSAFLAGDPARGRPRFYIGRCVSYGESLPYWPVRDLLRSWLGVVADEPELRVRVTLRRQVDALFGDDAAAVRPYLGALLGLTPDPDDAARLAELSPEALQYRTFEVVRTWAARLAADGPVAFAVEDVHWADPTSLELLRRLAADTDTEALLLLVTARPERDHGSWRLKEDVGREVPHRVREVALDALTGDAGRALLHTLVGAGTLPPDMERRILEPAEGNPFFLEEIVRSLTDAGALVPDEAGGWRFDHDVPVQIPASVEKVVLARIDRLDPVAHETLVAAAVLGRRFGLPLLEGVAPRDPEEVRAALAELQRLDLVRERRRWPEPEFRFKHALIQDAAYRTLVRDQRNQLHRKAAEWLGRRYAGREDEVAGLLAHHWLGADDEERAARHLTRAGDRARQEYALDEAIAHYRVLLPILERRGERRETALVLFKLALALHMSLRFAESNAAYQRAFERWDAPEPLPAPIGDNGGATLRIGGSFLPNDPDPRSAIAWPNIQLCMQLFDRLVEAWPERTIVPSLAERWEIADDGLRYVFHLREGLRWSDGHPLTAHDVEFGIKRVLDPEAPGSSVAIYFVLENGQDHYLRRSHDPSAIGVRALDDRTVEFRLAAPAPYFMSVMNRPDSGPQPRHAIEAAGDSWTVEQVVSGAFRVVQLCDDTVVLERRQGEAPRRGNVARVEFRRAPAQRSLAAYRRDELEVIAVRYTPRLADLMPADTPDATLGPAAWSGYLSFDHSHPDTSKLDLRRALALAVDRERLAAAMPVNMMVATGGVVPPALQGHTPDIALRFDPDLAREHLARAGPAGPLRLAVLEENRSLVAPVVESWRETLGLDVEIYDWTPVELLRFRPPWEAAPIVMTGWLPGYPDPEYYLRLLFQSDSRTNEGGFSHAPFDEVIERARQERSDRGRLELFHQADRMVVADRVGCIPLVYARSMWVVKPHVHGWWEFGKTSANFADLVVDAQRDDGP
;
A
#
# COMPACT_ATOMS: atom_id res chain seq x y z
N MET A 1 3.78 -48.47 8.43
CA MET A 1 2.52 -48.91 9.07
C MET A 1 2.84 -49.28 10.51
N SER A 2 2.52 -48.37 11.44
CA SER A 2 2.66 -48.58 12.89
C SER A 2 1.48 -49.42 13.36
N ALA A 3 1.71 -50.55 14.03
CA ALA A 3 0.64 -51.28 14.72
C ALA A 3 0.10 -50.39 15.84
N HIS A 4 -1.17 -50.01 15.78
CA HIS A 4 -1.81 -49.23 16.84
C HIS A 4 -1.93 -50.13 18.08
N ARG A 5 -1.38 -49.69 19.23
CA ARG A 5 -1.60 -50.37 20.51
C ARG A 5 -3.07 -50.19 20.91
N GLU A 6 -3.65 -51.18 21.59
CA GLU A 6 -4.93 -50.97 22.28
C GLU A 6 -4.71 -50.00 23.45
N GLU A 7 -5.41 -48.87 23.44
CA GLU A 7 -5.25 -47.80 24.45
C GLU A 7 -6.60 -47.45 25.07
N ARG A 8 -6.63 -47.23 26.39
CA ARG A 8 -7.78 -46.63 27.08
C ARG A 8 -7.67 -45.13 26.99
N ARG A 9 -8.66 -44.48 26.36
CA ARG A 9 -8.65 -43.03 26.12
C ARG A 9 -10.00 -42.42 26.43
N VAL A 10 -9.99 -41.20 26.96
CA VAL A 10 -11.21 -40.38 27.07
C VAL A 10 -11.46 -39.78 25.69
N VAL A 11 -12.64 -40.02 25.14
CA VAL A 11 -13.08 -39.45 23.86
C VAL A 11 -14.44 -38.81 24.02
N THR A 12 -14.73 -37.85 23.16
CA THR A 12 -16.08 -37.30 23.00
C THR A 12 -16.72 -37.93 21.77
N ALA A 13 -17.77 -38.72 21.99
CA ALA A 13 -18.54 -39.33 20.92
C ALA A 13 -19.71 -38.43 20.51
N LEU A 14 -19.87 -38.22 19.21
CA LEU A 14 -20.99 -37.52 18.58
C LEU A 14 -21.74 -38.52 17.71
N PHE A 15 -23.06 -38.59 17.87
CA PHE A 15 -23.94 -39.38 17.01
C PHE A 15 -24.96 -38.44 16.36
N ALA A 16 -25.08 -38.47 15.04
CA ALA A 16 -26.04 -37.68 14.26
C ALA A 16 -26.91 -38.60 13.41
N ASP A 17 -28.20 -38.30 13.29
CA ASP A 17 -29.18 -39.14 12.59
C ASP A 17 -30.22 -38.28 11.87
N VAL A 18 -30.41 -38.51 10.57
CA VAL A 18 -31.32 -37.69 9.75
C VAL A 18 -32.77 -38.11 9.99
N VAL A 19 -33.61 -37.16 10.39
CA VAL A 19 -35.03 -37.35 10.62
C VAL A 19 -35.80 -36.97 9.36
N GLY A 20 -36.78 -37.80 8.99
CA GLY A 20 -37.61 -37.58 7.80
C GLY A 20 -37.18 -38.41 6.58
N SER A 21 -36.21 -39.31 6.73
CA SER A 21 -35.76 -40.26 5.69
C SER A 21 -36.83 -41.31 5.31
N THR A 22 -37.62 -41.79 6.29
CA THR A 22 -38.65 -42.83 6.06
C THR A 22 -39.86 -42.32 5.26
N PRO A 23 -40.46 -41.14 5.57
CA PRO A 23 -41.49 -40.54 4.71
C PRO A 23 -40.97 -40.16 3.31
N LEU A 24 -39.67 -39.83 3.20
CA LEU A 24 -39.00 -39.58 1.92
C LEU A 24 -38.97 -40.84 1.04
N GLY A 25 -38.63 -41.99 1.62
CA GLY A 25 -38.55 -43.26 0.91
C GLY A 25 -39.89 -43.88 0.49
N GLU A 26 -41.01 -43.40 1.04
CA GLU A 26 -42.35 -43.76 0.56
C GLU A 26 -42.81 -42.94 -0.66
N ARG A 27 -42.15 -41.81 -0.94
CA ARG A 27 -42.54 -40.84 -1.99
C ARG A 27 -41.55 -40.68 -3.13
N LEU A 28 -40.26 -40.94 -2.88
CA LEU A 28 -39.18 -40.81 -3.85
C LEU A 28 -38.74 -42.18 -4.39
N ASP A 29 -38.23 -42.19 -5.62
CA ASP A 29 -37.55 -43.37 -6.16
C ASP A 29 -36.29 -43.68 -5.33
N PRO A 30 -35.91 -44.97 -5.13
CA PRO A 30 -34.70 -45.33 -4.40
C PRO A 30 -33.41 -44.65 -4.87
N GLU A 31 -33.29 -44.28 -6.16
CA GLU A 31 -32.13 -43.54 -6.68
C GLU A 31 -32.12 -42.08 -6.21
N GLU A 32 -33.29 -41.42 -6.17
CA GLU A 32 -33.45 -40.04 -5.71
C GLU A 32 -33.29 -39.93 -4.18
N LEU A 33 -33.87 -40.88 -3.44
CA LEU A 33 -33.69 -41.01 -1.99
C LEU A 33 -32.21 -41.12 -1.62
N LYS A 34 -31.46 -41.93 -2.37
CA LYS A 34 -30.03 -42.12 -2.16
C LYS A 34 -29.25 -40.83 -2.37
N LEU A 35 -29.58 -40.02 -3.38
CA LEU A 35 -28.92 -38.73 -3.63
C LEU A 35 -29.17 -37.74 -2.49
N VAL A 36 -30.41 -37.64 -2.01
CA VAL A 36 -30.77 -36.72 -0.91
C VAL A 36 -30.06 -37.12 0.40
N LEU A 37 -30.04 -38.42 0.71
CA LEU A 37 -29.35 -38.92 1.91
C LEU A 37 -27.82 -38.80 1.79
N GLN A 38 -27.25 -39.04 0.61
CA GLN A 38 -25.81 -38.91 0.39
C GLN A 38 -25.34 -37.46 0.55
N GLU A 39 -26.11 -36.49 0.07
CA GLU A 39 -25.82 -35.07 0.25
C GLU A 39 -25.94 -34.66 1.74
N ALA A 40 -26.96 -35.13 2.44
CA ALA A 40 -27.10 -34.91 3.88
C ALA A 40 -25.90 -35.48 4.66
N VAL A 41 -25.53 -36.74 4.41
CA VAL A 41 -24.37 -37.39 5.04
C VAL A 41 -23.07 -36.65 4.72
N THR A 42 -22.88 -36.18 3.49
CA THR A 42 -21.71 -35.39 3.08
C THR A 42 -21.57 -34.11 3.92
N ARG A 43 -22.67 -33.41 4.17
CA ARG A 43 -22.69 -32.20 5.02
C ARG A 43 -22.38 -32.52 6.49
N VAL A 44 -22.87 -33.65 7.00
CA VAL A 44 -22.55 -34.11 8.36
C VAL A 44 -21.06 -34.43 8.51
N ILE A 45 -20.48 -35.17 7.56
CA ILE A 45 -19.04 -35.51 7.56
C ILE A 45 -18.19 -34.23 7.51
N ALA A 46 -18.51 -33.32 6.60
CA ALA A 46 -17.77 -32.05 6.46
C ALA A 46 -17.80 -31.22 7.75
N ALA A 47 -18.95 -31.19 8.45
CA ALA A 47 -19.07 -30.49 9.73
C ALA A 47 -18.22 -31.16 10.84
N VAL A 48 -18.17 -32.49 10.89
CA VAL A 48 -17.32 -33.22 11.86
C VAL A 48 -15.83 -32.96 11.60
N GLU A 49 -15.38 -33.08 10.35
CA GLU A 49 -13.98 -32.90 9.96
C GLU A 49 -13.50 -31.45 10.16
N ALA A 50 -14.37 -30.46 9.90
CA ALA A 50 -14.06 -29.04 10.10
C ALA A 50 -13.69 -28.70 11.56
N PHE A 51 -14.21 -29.45 12.53
CA PHE A 51 -13.88 -29.30 13.94
C PHE A 51 -12.87 -30.32 14.45
N GLY A 52 -12.20 -31.08 13.56
CA GLY A 52 -11.14 -32.02 13.91
C GLY A 52 -11.62 -33.37 14.46
N GLY A 53 -12.90 -33.71 14.27
CA GLY A 53 -13.44 -35.03 14.58
C GLY A 53 -13.14 -36.04 13.48
N THR A 54 -13.08 -37.32 13.84
CA THR A 54 -12.92 -38.44 12.90
C THR A 54 -14.22 -39.22 12.80
N VAL A 55 -14.74 -39.40 11.58
CA VAL A 55 -15.94 -40.21 11.33
C VAL A 55 -15.57 -41.69 11.45
N LYS A 56 -16.23 -42.41 12.35
CA LYS A 56 -15.96 -43.82 12.64
C LYS A 56 -16.85 -44.75 11.81
N ASP A 57 -18.14 -44.46 11.73
CA ASP A 57 -19.11 -45.36 11.11
C ASP A 57 -20.26 -44.58 10.43
N LEU A 58 -20.78 -45.16 9.35
CA LEU A 58 -21.89 -44.66 8.54
C LEU A 58 -22.93 -45.77 8.43
N ALA A 59 -24.02 -45.66 9.19
CA ALA A 59 -25.08 -46.65 9.25
C ALA A 59 -26.37 -46.07 8.64
N GLY A 60 -26.51 -46.16 7.32
CA GLY A 60 -27.66 -45.61 6.60
C GLY A 60 -27.71 -44.08 6.66
N ASP A 61 -28.64 -43.55 7.43
CA ASP A 61 -28.88 -42.13 7.70
C ASP A 61 -28.24 -41.62 9.02
N GLY A 62 -27.51 -42.49 9.73
CA GLY A 62 -26.77 -42.18 10.96
C GLY A 62 -25.24 -42.09 10.77
N VAL A 63 -24.63 -41.10 11.42
CA VAL A 63 -23.18 -40.84 11.44
C VAL A 63 -22.65 -40.88 12.88
N LEU A 64 -21.65 -41.71 13.13
CA LEU A 64 -20.90 -41.76 14.40
C LEU A 64 -19.51 -41.16 14.22
N ALA A 65 -19.19 -40.16 15.05
CA ALA A 65 -17.91 -39.46 15.04
C ALA A 65 -17.24 -39.45 16.42
N LEU A 66 -15.91 -39.38 16.42
CA LEU A 66 -15.07 -39.32 17.62
C LEU A 66 -14.19 -38.07 17.60
N PHE A 67 -14.14 -37.38 18.72
CA PHE A 67 -13.18 -36.32 19.04
C PHE A 67 -12.29 -36.86 20.17
N GLY A 68 -10.98 -36.68 20.05
CA GLY A 68 -10.02 -37.33 20.96
C GLY A 68 -9.37 -38.60 20.43
N ALA A 69 -9.70 -39.05 19.22
CA ALA A 69 -9.04 -40.19 18.56
C ALA A 69 -9.03 -39.98 17.03
N PRO A 70 -7.90 -40.18 16.32
CA PRO A 70 -6.60 -40.65 16.83
C PRO A 70 -5.77 -39.55 17.55
N VAL A 71 -6.11 -38.27 17.40
CA VAL A 71 -5.45 -37.13 18.07
C VAL A 71 -6.40 -36.55 19.12
N ALA A 72 -5.88 -36.20 20.31
CA ALA A 72 -6.68 -35.58 21.37
C ALA A 72 -6.25 -34.16 21.64
N HIS A 73 -7.25 -33.37 22.03
CA HIS A 73 -7.16 -31.97 22.33
C HIS A 73 -7.95 -31.71 23.62
N GLU A 74 -7.54 -30.72 24.41
CA GLU A 74 -8.22 -30.41 25.66
C GLU A 74 -9.66 -29.91 25.44
N ASP A 75 -9.97 -29.39 24.25
CA ASP A 75 -11.27 -28.86 23.86
C ASP A 75 -12.14 -29.84 23.05
N ASP A 76 -11.80 -31.14 23.01
CA ASP A 76 -12.59 -32.16 22.28
C ASP A 76 -14.10 -32.17 22.64
N PRO A 77 -14.52 -31.97 23.92
CA PRO A 77 -15.93 -31.76 24.28
C PRO A 77 -16.55 -30.53 23.61
N GLU A 78 -15.83 -29.41 23.55
CA GLU A 78 -16.29 -28.18 22.90
C GLU A 78 -16.41 -28.37 21.39
N ARG A 79 -15.40 -28.95 20.76
CA ARG A 79 -15.36 -29.20 19.31
C ARG A 79 -16.50 -30.12 18.85
N ALA A 80 -16.81 -31.16 19.63
CA ALA A 80 -17.93 -32.04 19.34
C ALA A 80 -19.28 -31.32 19.42
N VAL A 81 -19.51 -30.45 20.41
CA VAL A 81 -20.76 -29.69 20.52
C VAL A 81 -20.87 -28.64 19.40
N ARG A 82 -19.75 -27.97 19.01
CA ARG A 82 -19.72 -27.08 17.83
C ARG A 82 -20.06 -27.82 16.54
N ALA A 83 -19.49 -29.00 16.34
CA ALA A 83 -19.82 -29.85 15.20
C ALA A 83 -21.30 -30.24 15.21
N GLY A 84 -21.86 -30.61 16.36
CA GLY A 84 -23.29 -30.92 16.50
C GLY A 84 -24.19 -29.75 16.12
N LEU A 85 -23.89 -28.55 16.60
CA LEU A 85 -24.66 -27.34 16.26
C LEU A 85 -24.54 -27.01 14.76
N ARG A 86 -23.35 -27.18 14.19
CA ARG A 86 -23.13 -26.97 12.76
C ARG A 86 -23.89 -27.97 11.89
N ILE A 87 -23.92 -29.24 12.29
CA ILE A 87 -24.72 -30.29 11.64
C ILE A 87 -26.20 -29.91 11.62
N VAL A 88 -26.74 -29.46 12.76
CA VAL A 88 -28.13 -28.97 12.84
C VAL A 88 -28.37 -27.79 11.91
N GLU A 89 -27.48 -26.80 11.87
CA GLU A 89 -27.60 -25.63 11.00
C GLU A 89 -27.60 -26.01 9.51
N ASP A 90 -26.61 -26.80 9.09
CA ASP A 90 -26.41 -27.17 7.69
C ASP A 90 -27.54 -28.08 7.18
N ILE A 91 -28.02 -29.02 8.00
CA ILE A 91 -29.17 -29.87 7.65
C ILE A 91 -30.49 -29.10 7.69
N THR A 92 -30.67 -28.13 8.59
CA THR A 92 -31.88 -27.28 8.59
C THR A 92 -31.95 -26.44 7.31
N ARG A 93 -30.81 -25.91 6.84
CA ARG A 93 -30.75 -25.20 5.56
C ARG A 93 -31.06 -26.12 4.39
N TYR A 94 -30.45 -27.30 4.37
CA TYR A 94 -30.69 -28.30 3.35
C TYR A 94 -32.15 -28.80 3.34
N GLY A 95 -32.76 -28.96 4.52
CA GLY A 95 -34.16 -29.34 4.64
C GLY A 95 -35.13 -28.37 3.96
N ARG A 96 -34.83 -27.06 3.95
CA ARG A 96 -35.61 -26.06 3.19
C ARG A 96 -35.45 -26.22 1.68
N GLU A 97 -34.25 -26.57 1.21
CA GLU A 97 -34.01 -26.89 -0.21
C GLU A 97 -34.78 -28.16 -0.59
N VAL A 98 -34.80 -29.17 0.30
CA VAL A 98 -35.55 -30.41 0.11
C VAL A 98 -37.07 -30.16 0.08
N GLU A 99 -37.57 -29.30 0.97
CA GLU A 99 -38.98 -28.91 1.00
C GLU A 99 -39.39 -28.15 -0.27
N GLN A 100 -38.56 -27.23 -0.76
CA GLN A 100 -38.84 -26.47 -2.00
C GLN A 100 -38.81 -27.35 -3.25
N ALA A 101 -37.88 -28.30 -3.32
CA ALA A 101 -37.71 -29.16 -4.48
C ALA A 101 -38.73 -30.32 -4.51
N TRP A 102 -39.11 -30.88 -3.36
CA TRP A 102 -39.93 -32.10 -3.29
C TRP A 102 -41.22 -31.98 -2.44
N GLY A 103 -41.50 -30.82 -1.84
CA GLY A 103 -42.74 -30.58 -1.06
C GLY A 103 -42.82 -31.39 0.23
N ILE A 104 -41.68 -31.77 0.81
CA ILE A 104 -41.59 -32.62 2.00
C ILE A 104 -41.17 -31.77 3.19
N GLU A 105 -42.11 -31.56 4.11
CA GLU A 105 -41.87 -30.91 5.39
C GLU A 105 -41.20 -31.87 6.39
N GLY A 106 -40.35 -31.34 7.27
CA GLY A 106 -39.81 -32.08 8.43
C GLY A 106 -38.49 -32.82 8.22
N PHE A 107 -37.75 -32.55 7.13
CA PHE A 107 -36.38 -33.04 6.94
C PHE A 107 -35.43 -32.34 7.92
N SER A 108 -34.83 -33.09 8.85
CA SER A 108 -34.03 -32.55 9.96
C SER A 108 -32.95 -33.53 10.43
N VAL A 109 -32.25 -33.23 11.52
CA VAL A 109 -31.24 -34.10 12.13
C VAL A 109 -31.35 -34.05 13.65
N ARG A 110 -31.05 -35.16 14.31
CA ARG A 110 -30.88 -35.25 15.78
C ARG A 110 -29.43 -35.51 16.10
N VAL A 111 -28.88 -34.81 17.09
CA VAL A 111 -27.49 -35.00 17.50
C VAL A 111 -27.39 -35.29 19.01
N GLY A 112 -26.57 -36.27 19.38
CA GLY A 112 -26.27 -36.63 20.76
C GLY A 112 -24.76 -36.62 21.01
N VAL A 113 -24.32 -35.99 22.11
CA VAL A 113 -22.89 -35.84 22.45
C VAL A 113 -22.60 -36.33 23.87
N ASN A 114 -21.63 -37.23 24.01
CA ASN A 114 -21.19 -37.73 25.31
C ASN A 114 -19.67 -37.98 25.38
N THR A 115 -19.03 -37.52 26.45
CA THR A 115 -17.62 -37.74 26.76
C THR A 115 -17.47 -38.92 27.72
N GLY A 116 -16.50 -39.80 27.48
CA GLY A 116 -16.17 -40.86 28.43
C GLY A 116 -15.05 -41.78 27.97
N LEU A 117 -14.67 -42.71 28.84
CA LEU A 117 -13.58 -43.64 28.59
C LEU A 117 -14.01 -44.72 27.57
N VAL A 118 -13.21 -44.90 26.53
CA VAL A 118 -13.33 -45.98 25.54
C VAL A 118 -12.00 -46.69 25.37
N VAL A 119 -12.04 -47.93 24.90
CA VAL A 119 -10.85 -48.64 24.40
C VAL A 119 -10.80 -48.46 22.90
N VAL A 120 -9.68 -47.97 22.37
CA VAL A 120 -9.47 -47.80 20.93
C VAL A 120 -8.34 -48.70 20.47
N GLY A 121 -8.57 -49.48 19.41
CA GLY A 121 -7.57 -50.38 18.84
C GLY A 121 -8.04 -51.07 17.56
N ASP A 122 -7.12 -51.75 16.89
CA ASP A 122 -7.38 -52.52 15.68
C ASP A 122 -8.07 -53.85 16.05
N VAL A 123 -9.36 -54.01 15.71
CA VAL A 123 -10.09 -55.27 15.93
C VAL A 123 -10.35 -55.92 14.58
N GLY A 124 -9.88 -57.17 14.41
CA GLY A 124 -10.08 -57.91 13.17
C GLY A 124 -10.08 -59.43 13.38
N ALA A 125 -11.08 -60.10 12.81
CA ALA A 125 -11.08 -61.54 12.54
C ALA A 125 -11.44 -61.74 11.06
N GLY A 126 -10.52 -62.32 10.28
CA GLY A 126 -10.73 -62.61 8.85
C GLY A 126 -10.54 -61.40 7.92
N GLY A 127 -9.28 -61.01 7.66
CA GLY A 127 -8.90 -60.18 6.51
C GLY A 127 -9.28 -58.69 6.53
N ARG A 128 -10.13 -58.22 7.46
CA ARG A 128 -10.41 -56.80 7.70
C ARG A 128 -9.83 -56.36 9.05
N VAL A 129 -9.02 -55.30 9.02
CA VAL A 129 -8.54 -54.59 10.21
C VAL A 129 -9.29 -53.27 10.26
N GLU A 130 -10.20 -53.11 11.21
CA GLU A 130 -10.94 -51.85 11.41
C GLU A 130 -10.58 -51.24 12.77
N TYR A 131 -10.21 -49.95 12.75
CA TYR A 131 -9.91 -49.17 13.94
C TYR A 131 -11.20 -48.94 14.74
N THR A 132 -11.36 -49.68 15.83
CA THR A 132 -12.62 -49.75 16.58
C THR A 132 -12.47 -49.13 17.97
N ALA A 133 -13.35 -48.18 18.29
CA ALA A 133 -13.57 -47.72 19.68
C ALA A 133 -14.71 -48.55 20.33
N LEU A 134 -14.52 -49.06 21.55
CA LEU A 134 -15.52 -49.80 22.35
C LEU A 134 -15.67 -49.16 23.74
N GLY A 135 -16.90 -48.78 24.12
CA GLY A 135 -17.18 -48.23 25.45
C GLY A 135 -18.61 -47.69 25.64
N ASP A 136 -19.04 -47.55 26.89
CA ASP A 136 -20.38 -47.04 27.27
C ASP A 136 -20.63 -45.60 26.79
N ALA A 137 -19.56 -44.82 26.57
CA ALA A 137 -19.65 -43.45 26.09
C ALA A 137 -20.30 -43.33 24.70
N MET A 138 -19.99 -44.25 23.78
CA MET A 138 -20.59 -44.25 22.44
C MET A 138 -22.07 -44.66 22.48
N ASN A 139 -22.40 -45.69 23.26
CA ASN A 139 -23.78 -46.15 23.45
C ASN A 139 -24.64 -45.05 24.09
N THR A 140 -24.05 -44.25 24.97
CA THR A 140 -24.73 -43.12 25.62
C THR A 140 -24.97 -41.98 24.63
N ALA A 141 -23.98 -41.63 23.77
CA ALA A 141 -24.16 -40.63 22.71
C ALA A 141 -25.30 -40.98 21.73
N ALA A 142 -25.37 -42.24 21.27
CA ALA A 142 -26.45 -42.71 20.40
C ALA A 142 -27.83 -42.64 21.09
N ARG A 143 -27.91 -42.93 22.39
CA ARG A 143 -29.17 -42.83 23.15
C ARG A 143 -29.61 -41.38 23.39
N LEU A 144 -28.65 -40.48 23.60
CA LEU A 144 -28.92 -39.04 23.69
C LEU A 144 -29.45 -38.50 22.36
N GLN A 145 -28.87 -38.95 21.23
CA GLN A 145 -29.39 -38.62 19.89
C GLN A 145 -30.83 -39.12 19.72
N ALA A 146 -31.12 -40.37 20.07
CA ALA A 146 -32.47 -40.93 19.94
C ALA A 146 -33.51 -40.17 20.78
N ALA A 147 -33.10 -39.60 21.92
CA ALA A 147 -33.94 -38.79 22.80
C ALA A 147 -33.99 -37.29 22.42
N ALA A 148 -33.12 -36.83 21.50
CA ALA A 148 -33.09 -35.44 21.06
C ALA A 148 -34.32 -35.10 20.20
N ARG A 149 -34.77 -33.84 20.27
CA ARG A 149 -35.80 -33.32 19.37
C ARG A 149 -35.21 -33.13 17.95
N PRO A 150 -35.98 -33.31 16.86
CA PRO A 150 -35.50 -32.94 15.52
C PRO A 150 -34.99 -31.49 15.50
N GLY A 151 -33.78 -31.27 14.99
CA GLY A 151 -33.12 -29.97 14.92
C GLY A 151 -32.45 -29.54 16.23
N SER A 152 -32.12 -30.47 17.13
CA SER A 152 -31.47 -30.16 18.41
C SER A 152 -30.24 -31.02 18.69
N VAL A 153 -29.36 -30.51 19.56
CA VAL A 153 -28.15 -31.18 20.05
C VAL A 153 -28.31 -31.45 21.54
N LEU A 154 -28.36 -32.72 21.91
CA LEU A 154 -28.50 -33.14 23.30
C LEU A 154 -27.16 -33.63 23.86
N VAL A 155 -26.76 -33.08 25.01
CA VAL A 155 -25.41 -33.24 25.57
C VAL A 155 -25.51 -33.76 27.00
N ALA A 156 -24.71 -34.77 27.34
CA ALA A 156 -24.62 -35.24 28.73
C ALA A 156 -24.11 -34.13 29.67
N VAL A 157 -24.64 -34.02 30.90
CA VAL A 157 -24.22 -32.97 31.86
C VAL A 157 -22.71 -33.03 32.17
N ASP A 158 -22.10 -34.21 32.18
CA ASP A 158 -20.64 -34.31 32.38
C ASP A 158 -19.85 -33.76 31.18
N THR A 159 -20.36 -33.91 29.96
CA THR A 159 -19.79 -33.26 28.76
C THR A 159 -20.03 -31.75 28.77
N GLN A 160 -21.20 -31.32 29.22
CA GLN A 160 -21.54 -29.91 29.39
C GLN A 160 -20.56 -29.21 30.32
N ARG A 161 -20.23 -29.82 31.47
CA ARG A 161 -19.25 -29.25 32.43
C ARG A 161 -17.89 -28.99 31.79
N LEU A 162 -17.47 -29.83 30.86
CA LEU A 162 -16.20 -29.68 30.14
C LEU A 162 -16.24 -28.59 29.05
N ALA A 163 -17.42 -28.10 28.68
CA ALA A 163 -17.60 -27.10 27.63
C ALA A 163 -18.53 -25.93 28.04
N LEU A 164 -18.70 -25.72 29.35
CA LEU A 164 -19.77 -24.91 29.93
C LEU A 164 -19.75 -23.47 29.40
N HIS A 165 -18.56 -22.89 29.25
CA HIS A 165 -18.31 -21.50 28.84
C HIS A 165 -18.55 -21.23 27.35
N ALA A 166 -18.64 -22.26 26.50
CA ALA A 166 -18.64 -22.08 25.04
C ALA A 166 -20.06 -21.98 24.43
N PHE A 167 -21.09 -22.36 25.17
CA PHE A 167 -22.46 -22.51 24.64
C PHE A 167 -23.52 -21.96 25.59
N ALA A 168 -24.65 -21.56 25.00
CA ALA A 168 -25.89 -21.38 25.72
C ALA A 168 -26.56 -22.75 25.91
N TRP A 169 -27.02 -23.04 27.13
CA TRP A 169 -27.59 -24.34 27.51
C TRP A 169 -29.06 -24.20 27.91
N GLY A 170 -29.88 -25.19 27.53
CA GLY A 170 -31.26 -25.32 27.98
C GLY A 170 -31.38 -25.88 29.40
N GLU A 171 -32.61 -25.98 29.90
CA GLU A 171 -32.87 -26.56 31.22
C GLU A 171 -32.46 -28.06 31.28
N PRO A 172 -31.74 -28.51 32.32
CA PRO A 172 -31.39 -29.91 32.49
C PRO A 172 -32.63 -30.81 32.58
N ALA A 173 -32.65 -31.87 31.78
CA ALA A 173 -33.70 -32.88 31.77
C ALA A 173 -33.15 -34.24 32.23
N ALA A 174 -33.94 -34.95 33.05
CA ALA A 174 -33.66 -36.31 33.46
C ALA A 174 -34.33 -37.30 32.50
N LEU A 175 -33.54 -37.97 31.66
CA LEU A 175 -34.04 -38.84 30.58
C LEU A 175 -34.02 -40.33 30.95
N GLU A 176 -35.11 -41.05 30.69
CA GLU A 176 -35.12 -42.51 30.79
C GLU A 176 -34.46 -43.15 29.57
N LEU A 177 -33.15 -43.43 29.66
CA LEU A 177 -32.41 -44.11 28.60
C LEU A 177 -32.44 -45.64 28.80
N LYS A 178 -32.82 -46.38 27.76
CA LYS A 178 -32.89 -47.86 27.77
C LYS A 178 -31.58 -48.47 28.31
N GLY A 179 -31.68 -49.26 29.37
CA GLY A 179 -30.53 -49.95 29.99
C GLY A 179 -29.76 -49.13 31.04
N LYS A 180 -30.22 -47.94 31.41
CA LYS A 180 -29.75 -47.20 32.59
C LYS A 180 -30.76 -47.38 33.73
N ALA A 181 -30.28 -47.72 34.92
CA ALA A 181 -31.14 -48.00 36.09
C ALA A 181 -31.68 -46.73 36.78
N ARG A 182 -31.17 -45.55 36.41
CA ARG A 182 -31.59 -44.23 36.92
C ARG A 182 -31.78 -43.27 35.74
N PRO A 183 -32.68 -42.27 35.85
CA PRO A 183 -32.78 -41.18 34.87
C PRO A 183 -31.41 -40.53 34.60
N PHE A 184 -31.06 -40.36 33.33
CA PHE A 184 -29.77 -39.84 32.88
C PHE A 184 -29.86 -38.33 32.64
N PRO A 185 -29.02 -37.51 33.31
CA PRO A 185 -29.08 -36.06 33.18
C PRO A 185 -28.46 -35.59 31.85
N ALA A 186 -29.21 -34.81 31.08
CA ALA A 186 -28.76 -34.22 29.83
C ALA A 186 -29.31 -32.79 29.66
N VAL A 187 -28.64 -32.00 28.85
CA VAL A 187 -29.01 -30.62 28.50
C VAL A 187 -29.02 -30.44 27.00
N GLU A 188 -29.82 -29.50 26.51
CA GLU A 188 -29.81 -29.10 25.11
C GLU A 188 -28.80 -27.97 24.90
N ALA A 189 -27.94 -28.07 23.88
CA ALA A 189 -27.10 -26.96 23.44
C ALA A 189 -27.92 -26.05 22.51
N LEU A 190 -28.19 -24.83 22.94
CA LEU A 190 -29.07 -23.88 22.24
C LEU A 190 -28.33 -23.06 21.17
N GLY A 191 -27.01 -22.94 21.29
CA GLY A 191 -26.17 -22.18 20.36
C GLY A 191 -24.79 -21.89 20.94
N VAL A 192 -23.88 -21.41 20.10
CA VAL A 192 -22.58 -20.87 20.55
C VAL A 192 -22.84 -19.57 21.30
N SER A 193 -22.26 -19.40 22.48
CA SER A 193 -22.38 -18.14 23.21
C SER A 193 -21.78 -16.99 22.38
N SER A 194 -22.52 -15.90 22.21
CA SER A 194 -22.12 -14.73 21.41
C SER A 194 -21.08 -13.84 22.08
N GLU A 195 -20.71 -14.15 23.33
CA GLU A 195 -19.61 -13.50 24.02
C GLU A 195 -18.31 -14.19 23.62
N PRO A 196 -17.36 -13.51 22.95
CA PRO A 196 -16.01 -14.02 22.89
C PRO A 196 -15.52 -14.02 24.32
N ALA A 197 -15.47 -15.21 24.93
CA ALA A 197 -14.87 -15.39 26.24
C ALA A 197 -13.43 -14.87 26.15
N THR A 198 -13.25 -13.63 26.56
CA THR A 198 -11.95 -13.05 26.83
C THR A 198 -11.37 -13.90 27.95
N ARG A 199 -10.60 -14.93 27.62
CA ARG A 199 -9.69 -15.63 28.54
C ARG A 199 -8.54 -14.68 28.93
N ARG A 200 -8.87 -13.52 29.47
CA ARG A 200 -8.01 -12.62 30.23
C ARG A 200 -8.59 -12.61 31.65
N GLY A 201 -8.08 -13.54 32.44
CA GLY A 201 -8.54 -13.85 33.80
C GLY A 201 -8.25 -15.32 34.09
N MET A 202 -7.95 -15.64 35.35
CA MET A 202 -8.04 -17.01 35.83
C MET A 202 -9.50 -17.46 35.70
N ASP A 203 -9.73 -18.67 35.21
CA ASP A 203 -10.99 -19.44 35.25
C ASP A 203 -12.29 -18.62 35.32
N GLY A 204 -12.74 -18.06 34.19
CA GLY A 204 -14.13 -17.63 34.02
C GLY A 204 -14.61 -16.44 34.87
N VAL A 205 -13.72 -15.70 35.54
CA VAL A 205 -14.09 -14.50 36.31
C VAL A 205 -13.93 -13.24 35.45
N GLU A 206 -15.03 -12.58 35.09
CA GLU A 206 -14.99 -11.19 34.63
C GLU A 206 -14.59 -10.29 35.81
N VAL A 207 -13.34 -9.85 35.83
CA VAL A 207 -12.86 -8.90 36.84
C VAL A 207 -13.46 -7.52 36.52
N PRO A 208 -14.25 -6.89 37.42
CA PRO A 208 -14.82 -5.56 37.20
C PRO A 208 -13.72 -4.50 37.05
N THR A 209 -14.04 -3.40 36.36
CA THR A 209 -13.15 -2.22 36.31
C THR A 209 -13.11 -1.55 37.69
N VAL A 210 -11.96 -1.62 38.37
CA VAL A 210 -11.79 -1.07 39.72
C VAL A 210 -11.04 0.27 39.67
N GLY A 211 -11.60 1.30 40.30
CA GLY A 211 -10.92 2.59 40.52
C GLY A 211 -10.70 3.43 39.27
N ARG A 212 -11.59 3.32 38.28
CA ARG A 212 -11.52 4.00 36.96
C ARG A 212 -12.78 4.84 36.65
N GLU A 213 -13.50 5.29 37.67
CA GLU A 213 -14.80 5.95 37.53
C GLU A 213 -14.69 7.28 36.77
N ARG A 214 -13.59 8.03 36.95
CA ARG A 214 -13.35 9.30 36.26
C ARG A 214 -13.09 9.09 34.77
N GLU A 215 -12.24 8.12 34.45
CA GLU A 215 -11.87 7.79 33.07
C GLU A 215 -13.06 7.24 32.28
N LEU A 216 -13.90 6.41 32.92
CA LEU A 216 -15.15 5.93 32.35
C LEU A 216 -16.15 7.06 32.05
N ALA A 217 -16.24 8.07 32.92
CA ALA A 217 -17.13 9.21 32.68
C ALA A 217 -16.73 10.04 31.44
N VAL A 218 -15.43 10.21 31.18
CA VAL A 218 -14.92 10.88 29.97
C VAL A 218 -15.26 10.05 28.72
N GLY A 219 -15.05 8.73 28.77
CA GLY A 219 -15.41 7.81 27.69
C GLY A 219 -16.91 7.81 27.39
N ALA A 220 -17.76 7.79 28.43
CA ALA A 220 -19.21 7.84 28.29
C ALA A 220 -19.68 9.15 27.62
N SER A 221 -19.10 10.29 27.98
CA SER A 221 -19.41 11.57 27.30
C SER A 221 -19.04 11.55 25.82
N ALA A 222 -17.96 10.87 25.44
CA ALA A 222 -17.56 10.69 24.04
C ALA A 222 -18.57 9.84 23.26
N VAL A 223 -19.02 8.74 23.87
CA VAL A 223 -20.05 7.85 23.31
C VAL A 223 -21.37 8.59 23.09
N GLU A 224 -21.89 9.30 24.10
CA GLU A 224 -23.17 10.01 23.98
C GLU A 224 -23.16 11.05 22.85
N ALA A 225 -22.08 11.83 22.71
CA ALA A 225 -21.97 12.81 21.63
C ALA A 225 -22.12 12.17 20.24
N VAL A 226 -21.50 11.00 20.04
CA VAL A 226 -21.52 10.28 18.75
C VAL A 226 -22.87 9.62 18.50
N LEU A 227 -23.51 9.09 19.54
CA LEU A 227 -24.88 8.59 19.45
C LEU A 227 -25.89 9.71 19.12
N ASP A 228 -25.61 10.95 19.50
CA ASP A 228 -26.40 12.14 19.14
C ASP A 228 -26.04 12.71 17.74
N GLY A 229 -25.19 12.01 16.98
CA GLY A 229 -24.81 12.37 15.61
C GLY A 229 -23.60 13.28 15.50
N SER A 230 -22.95 13.63 16.61
CA SER A 230 -21.72 14.43 16.63
C SER A 230 -20.49 13.54 16.75
N GLY A 231 -19.66 13.45 15.70
CA GLY A 231 -18.40 12.71 15.75
C GLY A 231 -17.45 13.18 16.86
N GLY A 232 -16.41 12.38 17.12
CA GLY A 232 -15.43 12.67 18.16
C GLY A 232 -14.17 11.80 18.10
N VAL A 233 -13.13 12.25 18.80
CA VAL A 233 -11.87 11.52 18.97
C VAL A 233 -11.57 11.35 20.45
N LEU A 234 -11.27 10.12 20.90
CA LEU A 234 -10.87 9.84 22.28
C LEU A 234 -9.48 9.20 22.31
N PHE A 235 -8.50 9.92 22.86
CA PHE A 235 -7.16 9.39 23.11
C PHE A 235 -7.06 8.79 24.51
N VAL A 236 -6.61 7.54 24.61
CA VAL A 236 -6.31 6.86 25.88
C VAL A 236 -4.81 6.56 25.94
N THR A 237 -4.10 7.26 26.81
CA THR A 237 -2.65 7.11 27.01
C THR A 237 -2.34 6.40 28.32
N GLY A 238 -1.26 5.62 28.37
CA GLY A 238 -0.78 5.04 29.63
C GLY A 238 0.26 3.94 29.44
N GLU A 239 0.88 3.51 30.53
CA GLU A 239 1.95 2.51 30.52
C GLU A 239 1.47 1.10 30.09
N PRO A 240 2.38 0.20 29.64
CA PRO A 240 2.04 -1.19 29.35
C PRO A 240 1.38 -1.89 30.56
N GLY A 241 0.29 -2.62 30.32
CA GLY A 241 -0.40 -3.38 31.37
C GLY A 241 -1.33 -2.57 32.29
N ILE A 242 -1.42 -1.24 32.11
CA ILE A 242 -2.15 -0.33 33.02
C ILE A 242 -3.69 -0.41 32.97
N GLY A 243 -4.26 -1.12 31.99
CA GLY A 243 -5.71 -1.30 31.84
C GLY A 243 -6.36 -0.65 30.60
N LYS A 244 -5.60 -0.11 29.65
CA LYS A 244 -6.11 0.52 28.40
C LYS A 244 -7.17 -0.33 27.67
N THR A 245 -6.86 -1.61 27.39
CA THR A 245 -7.79 -2.50 26.69
C THR A 245 -9.06 -2.78 27.50
N ARG A 246 -8.99 -2.82 28.84
CA ARG A 246 -10.19 -3.03 29.67
C ARG A 246 -11.09 -1.79 29.63
N LEU A 247 -10.53 -0.58 29.72
CA LEU A 247 -11.30 0.65 29.56
C LEU A 247 -12.01 0.69 28.20
N LEU A 248 -11.33 0.30 27.11
CA LEU A 248 -11.96 0.19 25.79
C LEU A 248 -13.13 -0.81 25.76
N ALA A 249 -13.04 -1.93 26.49
CA ALA A 249 -14.11 -2.92 26.56
C ALA A 249 -15.38 -2.34 27.21
N GLU A 250 -15.23 -1.56 28.28
CA GLU A 250 -16.35 -0.85 28.93
C GLU A 250 -16.97 0.20 28.00
N ILE A 251 -16.14 1.01 27.33
CA ILE A 251 -16.60 2.01 26.35
C ILE A 251 -17.34 1.33 25.19
N ARG A 252 -16.83 0.20 24.69
CA ARG A 252 -17.50 -0.60 23.66
C ARG A 252 -18.87 -1.09 24.13
N SER A 253 -18.95 -1.61 25.35
CA SER A 253 -20.21 -2.09 25.93
C SER A 253 -21.24 -0.95 26.00
N ALA A 254 -20.84 0.21 26.52
CA ALA A 254 -21.69 1.40 26.58
C ALA A 254 -22.14 1.87 25.18
N PHE A 255 -21.23 1.90 24.19
CA PHE A 255 -21.54 2.32 22.83
C PHE A 255 -22.55 1.39 22.13
N LEU A 256 -22.39 0.07 22.30
CA LEU A 256 -23.30 -0.92 21.71
C LEU A 256 -24.64 -1.03 22.43
N ALA A 257 -24.72 -0.60 23.70
CA ALA A 257 -25.96 -0.52 24.48
C ALA A 257 -26.81 0.72 24.16
N GLY A 258 -26.36 1.60 23.26
CA GLY A 258 -27.09 2.80 22.84
C GLY A 258 -28.49 2.50 22.27
N ASP A 259 -29.41 3.45 22.44
CA ASP A 259 -30.80 3.32 22.00
C ASP A 259 -30.88 3.03 20.48
N PRO A 260 -31.50 1.91 20.05
CA PRO A 260 -31.69 1.58 18.62
C PRO A 260 -32.44 2.66 17.82
N ALA A 261 -33.20 3.55 18.49
CA ALA A 261 -33.86 4.69 17.85
C ALA A 261 -32.87 5.75 17.32
N ARG A 262 -31.62 5.78 17.81
CA ARG A 262 -30.55 6.68 17.35
C ARG A 262 -29.68 6.08 16.24
N GLY A 263 -30.15 5.00 15.61
CA GLY A 263 -29.42 4.23 14.60
C GLY A 263 -28.87 2.91 15.15
N ARG A 264 -28.20 2.12 14.30
CA ARG A 264 -27.57 0.85 14.71
C ARG A 264 -26.09 1.09 15.02
N PRO A 265 -25.68 1.27 16.29
CA PRO A 265 -24.28 1.53 16.62
C PRO A 265 -23.39 0.36 16.19
N ARG A 266 -22.28 0.66 15.53
CA ARG A 266 -21.30 -0.34 15.05
C ARG A 266 -19.92 -0.05 15.64
N PHE A 267 -19.27 -1.06 16.20
CA PHE A 267 -17.97 -0.91 16.85
C PHE A 267 -16.96 -1.88 16.24
N TYR A 268 -15.87 -1.34 15.68
CA TYR A 268 -14.81 -2.11 15.04
C TYR A 268 -13.47 -1.84 15.72
N ILE A 269 -12.64 -2.88 15.84
CA ILE A 269 -11.33 -2.79 16.50
C ILE A 269 -10.24 -3.14 15.50
N GLY A 270 -9.24 -2.26 15.38
CA GLY A 270 -7.97 -2.55 14.73
C GLY A 270 -6.83 -2.51 15.73
N ARG A 271 -5.91 -3.48 15.66
CA ARG A 271 -4.80 -3.58 16.61
C ARG A 271 -3.47 -3.39 15.93
N CYS A 272 -2.65 -2.49 16.45
CA CYS A 272 -1.25 -2.39 16.07
C CYS A 272 -0.44 -3.60 16.59
N VAL A 273 0.69 -3.87 15.94
CA VAL A 273 1.63 -4.92 16.37
C VAL A 273 3.02 -4.34 16.49
N SER A 274 3.85 -4.89 17.37
CA SER A 274 5.11 -4.26 17.80
C SER A 274 6.27 -4.21 16.79
N TYR A 275 6.03 -4.63 15.57
CA TYR A 275 6.92 -4.51 14.41
C TYR A 275 6.12 -3.92 13.23
N GLY A 276 4.98 -3.29 13.55
CA GLY A 276 4.04 -2.68 12.63
C GLY A 276 4.58 -1.39 12.03
N GLU A 277 5.63 -0.79 12.62
CA GLU A 277 6.32 0.37 12.06
C GLU A 277 6.82 0.14 10.63
N SER A 278 7.10 -1.11 10.25
CA SER A 278 7.50 -1.49 8.89
C SER A 278 6.37 -2.14 8.07
N LEU A 279 5.14 -2.20 8.59
CA LEU A 279 3.99 -2.83 7.93
C LEU A 279 2.90 -1.79 7.63
N PRO A 280 2.87 -1.23 6.41
CA PRO A 280 1.89 -0.23 6.03
C PRO A 280 0.45 -0.67 6.32
N TYR A 281 -0.36 0.29 6.80
CA TYR A 281 -1.80 0.16 6.99
C TYR A 281 -2.26 -0.83 8.04
N TRP A 282 -1.36 -1.45 8.79
CA TRP A 282 -1.69 -2.58 9.65
C TRP A 282 -2.96 -2.40 10.52
N PRO A 283 -3.10 -1.33 11.33
CA PRO A 283 -4.32 -1.10 12.13
C PRO A 283 -5.60 -1.01 11.29
N VAL A 284 -5.53 -0.41 10.11
CA VAL A 284 -6.68 -0.26 9.20
C VAL A 284 -7.05 -1.59 8.54
N ARG A 285 -6.06 -2.43 8.21
CA ARG A 285 -6.29 -3.81 7.75
C ARG A 285 -7.06 -4.62 8.79
N ASP A 286 -6.72 -4.44 10.06
CA ASP A 286 -7.37 -5.13 11.17
C ASP A 286 -8.79 -4.58 11.43
N LEU A 287 -9.00 -3.26 11.28
CA LEU A 287 -10.35 -2.67 11.25
C LEU A 287 -11.22 -3.26 10.14
N LEU A 288 -10.69 -3.36 8.91
CA LEU A 288 -11.41 -3.96 7.78
C LEU A 288 -11.77 -5.43 8.06
N ARG A 289 -10.86 -6.21 8.65
CA ARG A 289 -11.16 -7.59 9.07
C ARG A 289 -12.28 -7.64 10.12
N SER A 290 -12.26 -6.73 11.10
CA SER A 290 -13.32 -6.58 12.09
C SER A 290 -14.67 -6.27 11.45
N TRP A 291 -14.70 -5.43 10.40
CA TRP A 291 -15.91 -5.13 9.64
C TRP A 291 -16.43 -6.30 8.82
N LEU A 292 -15.53 -7.03 8.16
CA LEU A 292 -15.89 -8.21 7.39
C LEU A 292 -16.32 -9.40 8.27
N GLY A 293 -16.02 -9.37 9.57
CA GLY A 293 -16.24 -10.51 10.47
C GLY A 293 -15.34 -11.69 10.15
N VAL A 294 -14.14 -11.43 9.62
CA VAL A 294 -13.15 -12.44 9.26
C VAL A 294 -11.96 -12.37 10.22
N VAL A 295 -11.45 -13.53 10.62
CA VAL A 295 -10.20 -13.59 11.39
C VAL A 295 -8.99 -13.52 10.45
N ALA A 296 -7.81 -13.23 11.00
CA ALA A 296 -6.59 -13.00 10.23
C ALA A 296 -6.13 -14.21 9.38
N ASP A 297 -6.72 -15.38 9.65
CA ASP A 297 -6.29 -16.71 9.19
C ASP A 297 -7.28 -17.31 8.17
N GLU A 298 -8.38 -16.60 7.87
CA GLU A 298 -9.41 -17.08 6.95
C GLU A 298 -8.84 -17.31 5.55
N PRO A 299 -9.27 -18.38 4.84
CA PRO A 299 -8.87 -18.60 3.46
C PRO A 299 -9.17 -17.38 2.60
N GLU A 300 -8.23 -17.03 1.71
CA GLU A 300 -8.30 -15.81 0.90
C GLU A 300 -9.60 -15.74 0.09
N LEU A 301 -10.08 -16.87 -0.44
CA LEU A 301 -11.35 -16.97 -1.15
C LEU A 301 -12.52 -16.51 -0.28
N ARG A 302 -12.55 -16.87 1.00
CA ARG A 302 -13.61 -16.45 1.92
C ARG A 302 -13.52 -14.96 2.23
N VAL A 303 -12.31 -14.43 2.43
CA VAL A 303 -12.11 -12.99 2.62
C VAL A 303 -12.57 -12.24 1.37
N ARG A 304 -12.23 -12.72 0.16
CA ARG A 304 -12.64 -12.14 -1.13
C ARG A 304 -14.15 -12.15 -1.32
N VAL A 305 -14.81 -13.28 -1.08
CA VAL A 305 -16.28 -13.40 -1.20
C VAL A 305 -16.98 -12.49 -0.18
N THR A 306 -16.47 -12.44 1.05
CA THR A 306 -17.04 -11.58 2.10
C THR A 306 -16.83 -10.10 1.78
N LEU A 307 -15.62 -9.71 1.34
CA LEU A 307 -15.32 -8.36 0.89
C LEU A 307 -16.24 -7.95 -0.25
N ARG A 308 -16.36 -8.78 -1.30
CA ARG A 308 -17.25 -8.51 -2.44
C ARG A 308 -18.67 -8.26 -1.97
N ARG A 309 -19.25 -9.17 -1.18
CA ARG A 309 -20.62 -9.02 -0.65
C ARG A 309 -20.82 -7.74 0.15
N GLN A 310 -19.89 -7.41 1.05
CA GLN A 310 -20.01 -6.23 1.92
C GLN A 310 -19.80 -4.92 1.14
N VAL A 311 -18.86 -4.90 0.20
CA VAL A 311 -18.63 -3.75 -0.67
C VAL A 311 -19.81 -3.55 -1.63
N ASP A 312 -20.33 -4.60 -2.24
CA ASP A 312 -21.51 -4.52 -3.12
C ASP A 312 -22.74 -4.00 -2.34
N ALA A 313 -22.92 -4.44 -1.09
CA ALA A 313 -24.01 -3.96 -0.23
C ALA A 313 -23.86 -2.49 0.19
N LEU A 314 -22.63 -2.03 0.46
CA LEU A 314 -22.38 -0.68 0.98
C LEU A 314 -22.25 0.39 -0.12
N PHE A 315 -21.72 0.01 -1.28
CA PHE A 315 -21.38 0.93 -2.37
C PHE A 315 -22.27 0.78 -3.61
N GLY A 316 -23.02 -0.31 -3.78
CA GLY A 316 -23.85 -0.53 -4.97
C GLY A 316 -23.02 -0.46 -6.25
N ASP A 317 -23.43 0.41 -7.19
CA ASP A 317 -22.76 0.60 -8.48
C ASP A 317 -21.30 1.10 -8.35
N ASP A 318 -20.92 1.69 -7.22
CA ASP A 318 -19.54 2.13 -6.95
C ASP A 318 -18.59 1.01 -6.50
N ALA A 319 -19.11 -0.20 -6.25
CA ALA A 319 -18.34 -1.29 -5.65
C ALA A 319 -17.07 -1.67 -6.44
N ALA A 320 -17.16 -1.69 -7.77
CA ALA A 320 -16.04 -2.03 -8.64
C ALA A 320 -14.88 -1.02 -8.57
N ALA A 321 -15.15 0.24 -8.22
CA ALA A 321 -14.12 1.27 -8.09
C ALA A 321 -13.41 1.26 -6.72
N VAL A 322 -13.99 0.59 -5.71
CA VAL A 322 -13.50 0.60 -4.33
C VAL A 322 -12.83 -0.73 -3.96
N ARG A 323 -13.40 -1.84 -4.44
CA ARG A 323 -12.94 -3.21 -4.15
C ARG A 323 -11.44 -3.46 -4.39
N PRO A 324 -10.80 -2.95 -5.47
CA PRO A 324 -9.39 -3.24 -5.73
C PRO A 324 -8.48 -2.69 -4.61
N TYR A 325 -8.77 -1.47 -4.14
CA TYR A 325 -7.99 -0.79 -3.11
C TYR A 325 -8.18 -1.43 -1.73
N LEU A 326 -9.43 -1.77 -1.35
CA LEU A 326 -9.70 -2.49 -0.10
C LEU A 326 -9.12 -3.92 -0.13
N GLY A 327 -9.15 -4.58 -1.29
CA GLY A 327 -8.54 -5.90 -1.51
C GLY A 327 -7.02 -5.85 -1.37
N ALA A 328 -6.37 -4.86 -2.01
CA ALA A 328 -4.94 -4.62 -1.89
C ALA A 328 -4.53 -4.32 -0.44
N LEU A 329 -5.28 -3.47 0.28
CA LEU A 329 -5.10 -3.25 1.71
C LEU A 329 -5.16 -4.56 2.50
N LEU A 330 -6.15 -5.41 2.25
CA LEU A 330 -6.27 -6.71 2.94
C LEU A 330 -5.14 -7.69 2.57
N GLY A 331 -4.40 -7.42 1.49
CA GLY A 331 -3.35 -8.29 0.95
C GLY A 331 -3.93 -9.46 0.15
N LEU A 332 -5.10 -9.28 -0.47
CA LEU A 332 -5.66 -10.23 -1.42
C LEU A 332 -4.88 -10.16 -2.72
N THR A 333 -4.68 -11.29 -3.39
CA THR A 333 -4.13 -11.27 -4.74
C THR A 333 -5.15 -10.58 -5.65
N PRO A 334 -4.84 -9.43 -6.26
CA PRO A 334 -5.77 -8.82 -7.20
C PRO A 334 -6.02 -9.78 -8.37
N ASP A 335 -7.23 -9.76 -8.93
CA ASP A 335 -7.43 -10.40 -10.24
C ASP A 335 -6.61 -9.65 -11.31
N PRO A 336 -6.37 -10.23 -12.49
CA PRO A 336 -5.46 -9.64 -13.48
C PRO A 336 -5.80 -8.19 -13.86
N ASP A 337 -7.09 -7.86 -13.94
CA ASP A 337 -7.56 -6.52 -14.31
C ASP A 337 -7.32 -5.52 -13.18
N ASP A 338 -7.65 -5.88 -11.93
CA ASP A 338 -7.36 -5.07 -10.75
C ASP A 338 -5.83 -4.89 -10.57
N ALA A 339 -5.05 -5.94 -10.84
CA ALA A 339 -3.59 -5.91 -10.72
C ALA A 339 -2.98 -4.91 -11.71
N ALA A 340 -3.42 -4.97 -12.97
CA ALA A 340 -3.01 -4.04 -14.00
C ALA A 340 -3.37 -2.60 -13.61
N ARG A 341 -4.62 -2.36 -13.17
CA ARG A 341 -5.08 -1.03 -12.76
C ARG A 341 -4.25 -0.44 -11.61
N LEU A 342 -3.98 -1.22 -10.57
CA LEU A 342 -3.18 -0.75 -9.43
C LEU A 342 -1.72 -0.50 -9.81
N ALA A 343 -1.16 -1.31 -10.71
CA ALA A 343 0.21 -1.16 -11.20
C ALA A 343 0.42 0.09 -12.07
N GLU A 344 -0.66 0.70 -12.59
CA GLU A 344 -0.56 1.94 -13.35
C GLU A 344 -0.35 3.18 -12.48
N LEU A 345 -0.74 3.13 -11.21
CA LEU A 345 -0.64 4.27 -10.30
C LEU A 345 0.76 4.38 -9.71
N SER A 346 1.27 5.61 -9.57
CA SER A 346 2.39 5.87 -8.67
C SER A 346 2.01 5.48 -7.23
N PRO A 347 2.96 5.04 -6.38
CA PRO A 347 2.67 4.74 -4.97
C PRO A 347 1.99 5.88 -4.22
N GLU A 348 2.33 7.13 -4.53
CA GLU A 348 1.68 8.30 -3.93
C GLU A 348 0.21 8.38 -4.36
N ALA A 349 -0.10 8.24 -5.65
CA ALA A 349 -1.48 8.25 -6.13
C ALA A 349 -2.29 7.05 -5.61
N LEU A 350 -1.66 5.87 -5.53
CA LEU A 350 -2.23 4.67 -4.94
C LEU A 350 -2.54 4.88 -3.46
N GLN A 351 -1.60 5.47 -2.70
CA GLN A 351 -1.77 5.81 -1.29
C GLN A 351 -2.93 6.81 -1.12
N TYR A 352 -2.90 7.92 -1.86
CA TYR A 352 -3.95 8.94 -1.82
C TYR A 352 -5.32 8.33 -2.08
N ARG A 353 -5.44 7.52 -3.14
CA ARG A 353 -6.70 6.87 -3.50
C ARG A 353 -7.15 5.85 -2.46
N THR A 354 -6.21 5.10 -1.90
CA THR A 354 -6.48 4.17 -0.80
C THR A 354 -7.03 4.90 0.42
N PHE A 355 -6.49 6.08 0.77
CA PHE A 355 -7.00 6.88 1.88
C PHE A 355 -8.43 7.37 1.60
N GLU A 356 -8.67 7.91 0.41
CA GLU A 356 -10.01 8.36 0.00
C GLU A 356 -11.03 7.21 0.04
N VAL A 357 -10.64 6.01 -0.38
CA VAL A 357 -11.48 4.82 -0.30
C VAL A 357 -11.79 4.45 1.16
N VAL A 358 -10.80 4.49 2.05
CA VAL A 358 -11.01 4.18 3.48
C VAL A 358 -11.89 5.24 4.15
N ARG A 359 -11.72 6.52 3.83
CA ARG A 359 -12.59 7.61 4.32
C ARG A 359 -14.02 7.45 3.81
N THR A 360 -14.18 7.17 2.52
CA THR A 360 -15.50 6.92 1.92
C THR A 360 -16.16 5.70 2.56
N TRP A 361 -15.40 4.65 2.86
CA TRP A 361 -15.87 3.49 3.62
C TRP A 361 -16.36 3.88 5.02
N ALA A 362 -15.60 4.67 5.76
CA ALA A 362 -16.00 5.17 7.07
C ALA A 362 -17.29 6.01 7.02
N ALA A 363 -17.36 6.97 6.09
CA ALA A 363 -18.52 7.83 5.90
C ALA A 363 -19.78 7.04 5.48
N ARG A 364 -19.65 6.09 4.55
CA ARG A 364 -20.78 5.22 4.15
C ARG A 364 -21.27 4.35 5.30
N LEU A 365 -20.38 3.89 6.18
CA LEU A 365 -20.80 3.18 7.39
C LEU A 365 -21.54 4.10 8.38
N ALA A 366 -21.09 5.35 8.52
CA ALA A 366 -21.67 6.35 9.42
C ALA A 366 -23.03 6.87 8.92
N ALA A 367 -23.29 6.85 7.61
CA ALA A 367 -24.57 7.22 7.02
C ALA A 367 -25.74 6.32 7.48
N ASP A 368 -25.49 5.08 7.87
CA ASP A 368 -26.50 4.14 8.40
C ASP A 368 -26.71 4.25 9.92
N GLY A 369 -25.86 5.01 10.62
CA GLY A 369 -25.88 5.15 12.07
C GLY A 369 -24.48 5.31 12.68
N PRO A 370 -24.39 5.56 14.01
CA PRO A 370 -23.13 5.84 14.69
C PRO A 370 -22.08 4.73 14.55
N VAL A 371 -20.84 5.11 14.22
CA VAL A 371 -19.72 4.16 14.05
C VAL A 371 -18.59 4.50 15.01
N ALA A 372 -17.99 3.49 15.64
CA ALA A 372 -16.79 3.62 16.43
C ALA A 372 -15.65 2.77 15.85
N PHE A 373 -14.51 3.40 15.57
CA PHE A 373 -13.25 2.76 15.20
C PHE A 373 -12.27 2.86 16.37
N ALA A 374 -11.96 1.73 16.99
CA ALA A 374 -10.96 1.63 18.05
C ALA A 374 -9.64 1.11 17.52
N VAL A 375 -8.56 1.89 17.66
CA VAL A 375 -7.19 1.54 17.26
C VAL A 375 -6.33 1.35 18.50
N GLU A 376 -5.95 0.09 18.76
CA GLU A 376 -5.15 -0.29 19.91
C GLU A 376 -3.63 -0.16 19.63
N ASP A 377 -2.88 0.35 20.61
CA ASP A 377 -1.43 0.42 20.64
C ASP A 377 -0.78 1.19 19.46
N VAL A 378 -1.31 2.36 19.12
CA VAL A 378 -0.89 3.17 17.94
C VAL A 378 0.59 3.63 17.96
N HIS A 379 1.26 3.50 19.10
CA HIS A 379 2.72 3.67 19.21
C HIS A 379 3.51 2.61 18.43
N TRP A 380 2.84 1.61 17.86
CA TRP A 380 3.45 0.66 16.93
C TRP A 380 2.93 0.77 15.48
N ALA A 381 2.17 1.82 15.17
CA ALA A 381 1.69 2.07 13.82
C ALA A 381 2.81 2.66 12.95
N ASP A 382 2.84 2.28 11.68
CA ASP A 382 3.69 2.92 10.69
C ASP A 382 3.25 4.37 10.40
N PRO A 383 4.15 5.22 9.88
CA PRO A 383 3.85 6.62 9.56
C PRO A 383 2.65 6.80 8.62
N THR A 384 2.44 5.88 7.69
CA THR A 384 1.33 5.95 6.72
C THR A 384 -0.01 5.62 7.37
N SER A 385 -0.05 4.66 8.30
CA SER A 385 -1.23 4.41 9.14
C SER A 385 -1.57 5.59 10.04
N LEU A 386 -0.57 6.22 10.68
CA LEU A 386 -0.80 7.40 11.53
C LEU A 386 -1.44 8.54 10.73
N GLU A 387 -0.94 8.79 9.52
CA GLU A 387 -1.51 9.79 8.63
C GLU A 387 -2.96 9.47 8.22
N LEU A 388 -3.26 8.21 7.88
CA LEU A 388 -4.63 7.80 7.58
C LEU A 388 -5.58 8.00 8.77
N LEU A 389 -5.11 7.76 10.00
CA LEU A 389 -5.89 8.05 11.22
C LEU A 389 -6.09 9.56 11.43
N ARG A 390 -5.09 10.40 11.12
CA ARG A 390 -5.24 11.87 11.14
C ARG A 390 -6.36 12.30 10.20
N ARG A 391 -6.40 11.77 8.97
CA ARG A 391 -7.45 12.10 7.99
C ARG A 391 -8.83 11.60 8.40
N LEU A 392 -8.95 10.41 8.98
CA LEU A 392 -10.21 9.91 9.54
C LEU A 392 -10.68 10.76 10.73
N ALA A 393 -9.76 11.35 11.51
CA ALA A 393 -10.12 12.25 12.58
C ALA A 393 -10.77 13.56 12.06
N ALA A 394 -10.32 14.08 10.92
CA ALA A 394 -10.95 15.24 10.28
C ALA A 394 -12.40 14.96 9.84
N ASP A 395 -12.71 13.71 9.44
CA ASP A 395 -14.08 13.32 9.06
C ASP A 395 -15.07 13.33 10.24
N THR A 396 -14.59 13.41 11.49
CA THR A 396 -15.45 13.50 12.69
C THR A 396 -16.22 14.82 12.80
N ASP A 397 -15.88 15.83 11.98
CA ASP A 397 -16.63 17.08 11.89
C ASP A 397 -17.95 16.95 11.12
N THR A 398 -18.00 16.04 10.14
CA THR A 398 -19.18 15.84 9.29
C THR A 398 -19.90 14.52 9.57
N GLU A 399 -19.17 13.49 10.03
CA GLU A 399 -19.70 12.15 10.22
C GLU A 399 -19.92 11.80 11.70
N ALA A 400 -20.92 10.95 11.98
CA ALA A 400 -21.15 10.35 13.30
C ALA A 400 -20.14 9.23 13.60
N LEU A 401 -18.85 9.57 13.57
CA LEU A 401 -17.70 8.69 13.74
C LEU A 401 -16.98 8.97 15.07
N LEU A 402 -16.76 7.93 15.87
CA LEU A 402 -15.92 7.95 17.07
C LEU A 402 -14.58 7.26 16.78
N LEU A 403 -13.48 8.02 16.76
CA LEU A 403 -12.13 7.47 16.67
C LEU A 403 -11.52 7.30 18.07
N LEU A 404 -11.39 6.05 18.52
CA LEU A 404 -10.83 5.67 19.82
C LEU A 404 -9.38 5.22 19.64
N VAL A 405 -8.41 6.00 20.12
CA VAL A 405 -6.98 5.71 19.88
C VAL A 405 -6.28 5.45 21.20
N THR A 406 -5.55 4.34 21.31
CA THR A 406 -4.73 4.07 22.51
C THR A 406 -3.25 4.14 22.20
N ALA A 407 -2.48 4.75 23.10
CA ALA A 407 -1.04 5.00 22.91
C ALA A 407 -0.25 4.88 24.22
N ARG A 408 1.08 4.81 24.11
CA ARG A 408 1.99 5.04 25.24
C ARG A 408 2.32 6.54 25.33
N PRO A 409 2.70 7.06 26.51
CA PRO A 409 3.07 8.46 26.71
C PRO A 409 4.50 8.78 26.19
N GLU A 410 4.82 8.35 24.97
CA GLU A 410 6.15 8.52 24.36
C GLU A 410 6.18 9.78 23.47
N ARG A 411 6.69 10.89 23.99
CA ARG A 411 6.63 12.22 23.32
C ARG A 411 7.41 12.32 22.02
N ASP A 412 8.48 11.55 21.89
CA ASP A 412 9.33 11.57 20.69
C ASP A 412 8.78 10.70 19.56
N HIS A 413 7.73 9.91 19.82
CA HIS A 413 7.15 8.97 18.87
C HIS A 413 6.05 9.59 17.98
N GLY A 414 5.87 9.05 16.77
CA GLY A 414 4.88 9.54 15.80
C GLY A 414 3.43 9.52 16.30
N SER A 415 3.10 8.60 17.21
CA SER A 415 1.78 8.52 17.87
C SER A 415 1.46 9.74 18.73
N TRP A 416 2.48 10.38 19.31
CA TRP A 416 2.30 11.62 20.08
C TRP A 416 2.06 12.80 19.15
N ARG A 417 2.78 12.85 18.02
CA ARG A 417 2.54 13.85 16.97
C ARG A 417 1.13 13.76 16.41
N LEU A 418 0.64 12.56 16.09
CA LEU A 418 -0.75 12.33 15.67
C LEU A 418 -1.75 12.99 16.64
N LYS A 419 -1.54 12.80 17.95
CA LYS A 419 -2.39 13.39 18.98
C LYS A 419 -2.33 14.93 18.95
N GLU A 420 -1.15 15.51 18.84
CA GLU A 420 -0.95 16.97 18.75
C GLU A 420 -1.54 17.57 17.46
N ASP A 421 -1.37 16.89 16.33
CA ASP A 421 -1.90 17.29 15.02
C ASP A 421 -3.43 17.30 15.04
N VAL A 422 -4.05 16.19 15.45
CA VAL A 422 -5.52 16.08 15.57
C VAL A 422 -6.07 17.09 16.59
N GLY A 423 -5.37 17.30 17.71
CA GLY A 423 -5.73 18.31 18.70
C GLY A 423 -5.67 19.75 18.18
N ARG A 424 -4.86 20.04 17.16
CA ARG A 424 -4.81 21.34 16.48
C ARG A 424 -5.88 21.48 15.40
N GLU A 425 -6.16 20.40 14.67
CA GLU A 425 -7.09 20.40 13.54
C GLU A 425 -8.57 20.39 13.98
N VAL A 426 -8.92 19.51 14.92
CA VAL A 426 -10.31 19.35 15.40
C VAL A 426 -10.40 19.45 16.94
N PRO A 427 -9.91 20.54 17.56
CA PRO A 427 -9.82 20.66 19.03
C PRO A 427 -11.14 20.45 19.76
N HIS A 428 -12.26 20.83 19.11
CA HIS A 428 -13.60 20.74 19.66
C HIS A 428 -14.20 19.32 19.64
N ARG A 429 -13.52 18.36 18.97
CA ARG A 429 -13.92 16.95 18.87
C ARG A 429 -13.09 16.03 19.77
N VAL A 430 -11.95 16.52 20.28
CA VAL A 430 -10.96 15.71 20.99
C VAL A 430 -11.23 15.64 22.50
N ARG A 431 -11.14 14.43 23.05
CA ARG A 431 -11.11 14.14 24.49
C ARG A 431 -9.89 13.26 24.80
N GLU A 432 -9.36 13.40 26.01
CA GLU A 432 -8.16 12.67 26.44
C GLU A 432 -8.34 12.01 27.80
N VAL A 433 -7.81 10.79 27.91
CA VAL A 433 -7.70 10.03 29.15
C VAL A 433 -6.25 9.59 29.30
N ALA A 434 -5.63 9.95 30.42
CA ALA A 434 -4.33 9.44 30.84
C ALA A 434 -4.55 8.42 31.97
N LEU A 435 -4.11 7.18 31.77
CA LEU A 435 -4.21 6.10 32.75
C LEU A 435 -2.94 6.01 33.58
N ASP A 436 -3.07 6.39 34.85
CA ASP A 436 -2.03 6.23 35.87
C ASP A 436 -2.10 4.85 36.55
N ALA A 437 -1.07 4.51 37.34
CA ALA A 437 -1.07 3.31 38.18
C ALA A 437 -2.25 3.29 39.16
N LEU A 438 -2.77 2.09 39.43
CA LEU A 438 -3.82 1.93 40.45
C LEU A 438 -3.29 2.40 41.80
N THR A 439 -4.13 3.12 42.54
CA THR A 439 -3.84 3.48 43.93
C THR A 439 -3.80 2.23 44.81
N GLY A 440 -3.16 2.30 45.98
CA GLY A 440 -2.98 1.14 46.87
C GLY A 440 -4.28 0.41 47.23
N ASP A 441 -5.39 1.14 47.40
CA ASP A 441 -6.71 0.56 47.69
C ASP A 441 -7.31 -0.12 46.46
N ALA A 442 -7.16 0.48 45.27
CA ALA A 442 -7.64 -0.10 44.00
C ALA A 442 -6.84 -1.34 43.60
N GLY A 443 -5.51 -1.34 43.80
CA GLY A 443 -4.65 -2.49 43.56
C GLY A 443 -4.96 -3.67 44.50
N ARG A 444 -5.24 -3.38 45.77
CA ARG A 444 -5.71 -4.38 46.74
C ARG A 444 -7.06 -4.98 46.34
N ALA A 445 -8.02 -4.14 45.97
CA ALA A 445 -9.34 -4.58 45.53
C ALA A 445 -9.27 -5.46 44.25
N LEU A 446 -8.37 -5.13 43.32
CA LEU A 446 -8.10 -5.97 42.15
C LEU A 446 -7.54 -7.34 42.56
N LEU A 447 -6.53 -7.37 43.45
CA LEU A 447 -5.95 -8.62 43.95
C LEU A 447 -7.00 -9.49 44.65
N HIS A 448 -7.87 -8.91 45.47
CA HIS A 448 -8.95 -9.63 46.15
C HIS A 448 -9.99 -10.17 45.17
N THR A 449 -10.23 -9.49 44.05
CA THR A 449 -11.08 -10.03 42.97
C THR A 449 -10.42 -11.25 42.31
N LEU A 450 -9.10 -11.22 42.09
CA LEU A 450 -8.38 -12.29 41.42
C LEU A 450 -8.29 -13.58 42.25
N VAL A 451 -7.97 -13.48 43.55
CA VAL A 451 -7.71 -14.66 44.39
C VAL A 451 -8.74 -14.90 45.49
N GLY A 452 -9.69 -13.98 45.70
CA GLY A 452 -10.58 -13.97 46.86
C GLY A 452 -9.98 -13.23 48.06
N ALA A 453 -10.81 -12.46 48.78
CA ALA A 453 -10.38 -11.76 49.98
C ALA A 453 -10.04 -12.75 51.10
N GLY A 454 -8.86 -12.60 51.71
CA GLY A 454 -8.40 -13.46 52.80
C GLY A 454 -7.69 -14.76 52.38
N THR A 455 -7.57 -15.02 51.07
CA THR A 455 -6.89 -16.22 50.53
C THR A 455 -5.38 -16.19 50.75
N LEU A 456 -4.76 -15.02 50.62
CA LEU A 456 -3.32 -14.83 50.75
C LEU A 456 -2.96 -14.34 52.16
N PRO A 457 -1.86 -14.83 52.76
CA PRO A 457 -1.35 -14.27 54.01
C PRO A 457 -0.99 -12.77 53.87
N PRO A 458 -1.16 -11.93 54.91
CA PRO A 458 -0.90 -10.49 54.82
C PRO A 458 0.51 -10.13 54.34
N ASP A 459 1.53 -10.91 54.76
CA ASP A 459 2.91 -10.72 54.29
C ASP A 459 3.09 -11.09 52.81
N MET A 460 2.33 -12.07 52.30
CA MET A 460 2.34 -12.44 50.89
C MET A 460 1.62 -11.39 50.05
N GLU A 461 0.48 -10.89 50.52
CA GLU A 461 -0.26 -9.79 49.89
C GLU A 461 0.62 -8.54 49.72
N ARG A 462 1.37 -8.15 50.76
CA ARG A 462 2.34 -7.04 50.68
C ARG A 462 3.45 -7.33 49.67
N ARG A 463 4.02 -8.55 49.68
CA ARG A 463 5.10 -8.95 48.75
C ARG A 463 4.64 -9.07 47.29
N ILE A 464 3.33 -9.12 47.02
CA ILE A 464 2.75 -9.07 45.67
C ILE A 464 2.45 -7.62 45.27
N LEU A 465 1.83 -6.84 46.17
CA LEU A 465 1.44 -5.45 45.89
C LEU A 465 2.64 -4.50 45.78
N GLU A 466 3.69 -4.66 46.58
CA GLU A 466 4.88 -3.80 46.57
C GLU A 466 5.62 -3.84 45.22
N PRO A 467 6.02 -5.01 44.67
CA PRO A 467 6.70 -5.04 43.37
C PRO A 467 5.77 -4.70 42.20
N ALA A 468 4.45 -4.74 42.41
CA ALA A 468 3.48 -4.44 41.37
C ALA A 468 3.25 -2.96 41.12
N GLU A 469 3.54 -2.11 42.12
CA GLU A 469 3.45 -0.65 42.01
C GLU A 469 2.14 -0.17 41.32
N GLY A 470 1.03 -0.87 41.56
CA GLY A 470 -0.27 -0.54 40.99
C GLY A 470 -0.49 -0.92 39.51
N ASN A 471 0.36 -1.77 38.91
CA ASN A 471 0.20 -2.29 37.55
C ASN A 471 -0.69 -3.57 37.53
N PRO A 472 -1.91 -3.51 36.96
CA PRO A 472 -2.83 -4.65 36.90
C PRO A 472 -2.23 -5.92 36.25
N PHE A 473 -1.52 -5.78 35.13
CA PHE A 473 -0.96 -6.92 34.40
C PHE A 473 0.07 -7.67 35.23
N PHE A 474 0.89 -6.96 36.00
CA PHE A 474 1.90 -7.60 36.82
C PHE A 474 1.30 -8.30 38.04
N LEU A 475 0.22 -7.76 38.61
CA LEU A 475 -0.56 -8.48 39.63
C LEU A 475 -1.10 -9.80 39.08
N GLU A 476 -1.71 -9.80 37.88
CA GLU A 476 -2.20 -11.01 37.23
C GLU A 476 -1.10 -12.04 36.96
N GLU A 477 0.08 -11.60 36.49
CA GLU A 477 1.18 -12.51 36.13
C GLU A 477 1.88 -13.09 37.37
N ILE A 478 1.97 -12.33 38.48
CA ILE A 478 2.42 -12.91 39.76
C ILE A 478 1.44 -14.00 40.21
N VAL A 479 0.13 -13.72 40.20
CA VAL A 479 -0.87 -14.72 40.61
C VAL A 479 -0.79 -15.97 39.71
N ARG A 480 -0.63 -15.80 38.39
CA ARG A 480 -0.44 -16.92 37.46
C ARG A 480 0.83 -17.72 37.75
N SER A 481 1.93 -17.04 38.06
CA SER A 481 3.20 -17.69 38.45
C SER A 481 3.04 -18.52 39.73
N LEU A 482 2.21 -18.06 40.68
CA LEU A 482 1.89 -18.81 41.89
C LEU A 482 1.03 -20.05 41.57
N THR A 483 0.10 -19.95 40.63
CA THR A 483 -0.67 -21.10 40.13
C THR A 483 0.24 -22.12 39.43
N ASP A 484 1.10 -21.66 38.51
CA ASP A 484 2.04 -22.51 37.75
C ASP A 484 3.05 -23.21 38.68
N ALA A 485 3.46 -22.54 39.76
CA ALA A 485 4.33 -23.11 40.79
C ALA A 485 3.61 -24.09 41.74
N GLY A 486 2.27 -24.19 41.67
CA GLY A 486 1.45 -24.99 42.56
C GLY A 486 1.24 -24.38 43.96
N ALA A 487 1.61 -23.12 44.16
CA ALA A 487 1.42 -22.39 45.42
C ALA A 487 -0.01 -21.82 45.58
N LEU A 488 -0.75 -21.69 44.48
CA LEU A 488 -2.17 -21.35 44.43
C LEU A 488 -2.91 -22.51 43.77
N VAL A 489 -3.77 -23.19 44.52
CA VAL A 489 -4.52 -24.36 44.05
C VAL A 489 -6.03 -24.12 44.16
N PRO A 490 -6.85 -24.69 43.27
CA PRO A 490 -8.31 -24.56 43.36
C PRO A 490 -8.86 -25.24 44.62
N ASP A 491 -9.81 -24.60 45.28
CA ASP A 491 -10.56 -25.10 46.43
C ASP A 491 -11.84 -25.87 46.01
N GLU A 492 -12.40 -26.68 46.90
CA GLU A 492 -13.61 -27.50 46.66
C GLU A 492 -14.86 -26.67 46.29
N ALA A 493 -14.86 -25.37 46.62
CA ALA A 493 -15.93 -24.42 46.29
C ALA A 493 -15.68 -23.61 45.00
N GLY A 494 -14.61 -23.89 44.25
CA GLY A 494 -14.24 -23.13 43.04
C GLY A 494 -13.51 -21.81 43.30
N GLY A 495 -13.05 -21.57 44.54
CA GLY A 495 -12.15 -20.48 44.91
C GLY A 495 -10.68 -20.89 44.88
N TRP A 496 -9.79 -20.06 45.43
CA TRP A 496 -8.36 -20.35 45.53
C TRP A 496 -7.94 -20.66 46.97
N ARG A 497 -7.02 -21.60 47.14
CA ARG A 497 -6.31 -21.89 48.40
C ARG A 497 -4.82 -21.69 48.20
N PHE A 498 -4.19 -20.95 49.11
CA PHE A 498 -2.73 -20.81 49.14
C PHE A 498 -2.09 -22.03 49.83
N ASP A 499 -1.12 -22.65 49.19
CA ASP A 499 -0.37 -23.78 49.75
C ASP A 499 0.93 -23.30 50.41
N HIS A 500 1.04 -23.49 51.72
CA HIS A 500 2.15 -23.00 52.52
C HIS A 500 3.42 -23.85 52.39
N ASP A 501 3.32 -25.06 51.86
CA ASP A 501 4.44 -26.00 51.76
C ASP A 501 5.26 -25.80 50.47
N VAL A 502 4.77 -24.98 49.55
CA VAL A 502 5.45 -24.65 48.29
C VAL A 502 6.30 -23.38 48.47
N PRO A 503 7.64 -23.45 48.30
CA PRO A 503 8.49 -22.27 48.42
C PRO A 503 8.26 -21.30 47.26
N VAL A 504 7.76 -20.10 47.58
CA VAL A 504 7.44 -19.03 46.62
C VAL A 504 8.54 -17.97 46.56
N GLN A 505 9.15 -17.80 45.38
CA GLN A 505 9.96 -16.63 45.05
C GLN A 505 9.18 -15.69 44.13
N ILE A 506 8.96 -14.44 44.57
CA ILE A 506 8.31 -13.40 43.75
C ILE A 506 9.40 -12.62 43.02
N PRO A 507 9.43 -12.64 41.68
CA PRO A 507 10.43 -11.90 40.91
C PRO A 507 10.26 -10.39 41.04
N ALA A 508 11.37 -9.65 40.97
CA ALA A 508 11.41 -8.20 41.16
C ALA A 508 10.93 -7.36 39.95
N SER A 509 10.66 -7.97 38.78
CA SER A 509 10.16 -7.26 37.59
C SER A 509 9.48 -8.19 36.57
N VAL A 510 8.63 -7.63 35.69
CA VAL A 510 7.94 -8.34 34.58
C VAL A 510 8.94 -9.09 33.68
N GLU A 511 10.05 -8.46 33.31
CA GLU A 511 11.08 -9.02 32.43
C GLU A 511 11.72 -10.28 33.04
N LYS A 512 11.94 -10.29 34.37
CA LYS A 512 12.46 -11.46 35.08
C LYS A 512 11.47 -12.62 35.16
N VAL A 513 10.17 -12.35 35.17
CA VAL A 513 9.13 -13.39 35.11
C VAL A 513 9.13 -14.07 33.74
N VAL A 514 9.23 -13.29 32.65
CA VAL A 514 9.29 -13.82 31.28
C VAL A 514 10.58 -14.60 31.04
N LEU A 515 11.73 -14.07 31.47
CA LEU A 515 13.02 -14.76 31.36
C LEU A 515 13.02 -16.07 32.15
N ALA A 516 12.49 -16.09 33.38
CA ALA A 516 12.40 -17.32 34.16
C ALA A 516 11.53 -18.41 33.51
N ARG A 517 10.58 -18.03 32.64
CA ARG A 517 9.79 -18.97 31.83
C ARG A 517 10.57 -19.47 30.62
N ILE A 518 11.35 -18.60 29.97
CA ILE A 518 12.23 -18.97 28.85
C ILE A 518 13.34 -19.92 29.33
N ASP A 519 13.93 -19.65 30.50
CA ASP A 519 15.01 -20.46 31.10
C ASP A 519 14.56 -21.89 31.49
N ARG A 520 13.25 -22.12 31.63
CA ARG A 520 12.66 -23.44 31.94
C ARG A 520 12.33 -24.26 30.69
N LEU A 521 12.49 -23.70 29.49
CA LEU A 521 12.26 -24.42 28.25
C LEU A 521 13.32 -25.51 28.06
N ASP A 522 12.93 -26.61 27.44
CA ASP A 522 13.90 -27.60 26.98
C ASP A 522 14.78 -26.99 25.86
N PRO A 523 15.96 -27.57 25.57
CA PRO A 523 16.89 -27.01 24.59
C PRO A 523 16.30 -26.82 23.19
N VAL A 524 15.40 -27.70 22.73
CA VAL A 524 14.83 -27.64 21.37
C VAL A 524 13.77 -26.54 21.30
N ALA A 525 12.91 -26.40 22.31
CA ALA A 525 11.96 -25.29 22.39
C ALA A 525 12.66 -23.94 22.55
N HIS A 526 13.73 -23.87 23.34
CA HIS A 526 14.53 -22.66 23.49
C HIS A 526 15.17 -22.23 22.16
N GLU A 527 15.86 -23.13 21.46
CA GLU A 527 16.49 -22.84 20.16
C GLU A 527 15.48 -22.41 19.09
N THR A 528 14.30 -23.05 19.07
CA THR A 528 13.19 -22.70 18.18
C THR A 528 12.64 -21.31 18.49
N LEU A 529 12.46 -20.98 19.77
CA LEU A 529 11.97 -19.67 20.22
C LEU A 529 12.93 -18.54 19.86
N VAL A 530 14.24 -18.72 20.04
CA VAL A 530 15.22 -17.67 19.70
C VAL A 530 15.42 -17.53 18.19
N ALA A 531 15.34 -18.62 17.42
CA ALA A 531 15.33 -18.54 15.95
C ALA A 531 14.10 -17.76 15.45
N ALA A 532 12.92 -18.05 16.01
CA ALA A 532 11.70 -17.29 15.77
C ALA A 532 11.86 -15.80 16.15
N ALA A 533 12.56 -15.51 17.26
CA ALA A 533 12.77 -14.14 17.71
C ALA A 533 13.61 -13.29 16.73
N VAL A 534 14.52 -13.91 15.97
CA VAL A 534 15.34 -13.28 14.91
C VAL A 534 14.52 -12.96 13.65
N LEU A 535 13.53 -13.80 13.33
CA LEU A 535 12.64 -13.59 12.19
C LEU A 535 11.62 -12.46 12.44
N GLY A 536 11.45 -12.09 13.71
CA GLY A 536 10.50 -11.08 14.17
C GLY A 536 9.31 -11.70 14.88
N ARG A 537 8.40 -10.86 15.40
CA ARG A 537 7.27 -11.37 16.20
C ARG A 537 6.22 -12.12 15.39
N ARG A 538 6.28 -12.07 14.05
CA ARG A 538 5.58 -12.97 13.12
C ARG A 538 6.61 -13.70 12.29
N PHE A 539 6.36 -14.97 12.03
CA PHE A 539 7.23 -15.78 11.19
C PHE A 539 6.42 -16.89 10.53
N GLY A 540 6.73 -17.15 9.26
CA GLY A 540 6.22 -18.31 8.54
C GLY A 540 7.00 -19.56 8.96
N LEU A 541 6.31 -20.69 9.05
CA LEU A 541 6.90 -21.98 9.37
C LEU A 541 8.01 -22.36 8.38
N PRO A 542 7.86 -22.19 7.04
CA PRO A 542 8.93 -22.59 6.12
C PRO A 542 10.22 -21.77 6.28
N LEU A 543 10.10 -20.49 6.65
CA LEU A 543 11.25 -19.64 6.97
C LEU A 543 11.87 -20.06 8.31
N LEU A 544 11.06 -20.36 9.33
CA LEU A 544 11.57 -20.86 10.62
C LEU A 544 12.29 -22.20 10.47
N GLU A 545 11.70 -23.16 9.75
CA GLU A 545 12.31 -24.45 9.45
C GLU A 545 13.62 -24.28 8.65
N GLY A 546 13.69 -23.28 7.78
CA GLY A 546 14.90 -22.95 7.02
C GLY A 546 16.01 -22.29 7.85
N VAL A 547 15.69 -21.73 9.01
CA VAL A 547 16.60 -20.91 9.82
C VAL A 547 16.99 -21.58 11.14
N ALA A 548 16.05 -22.28 11.78
CA ALA A 548 16.28 -23.01 13.01
C ALA A 548 17.38 -24.07 12.83
N PRO A 549 18.26 -24.27 13.82
CA PRO A 549 19.34 -25.26 13.74
C PRO A 549 18.87 -26.69 14.04
N ARG A 550 17.64 -27.05 13.65
CA ARG A 550 16.97 -28.30 14.02
C ARG A 550 16.20 -28.89 12.85
N ASP A 551 15.88 -30.17 12.93
CA ASP A 551 15.08 -30.83 11.91
C ASP A 551 13.64 -30.27 11.91
N PRO A 552 12.98 -30.13 10.76
CA PRO A 552 11.63 -29.55 10.67
C PRO A 552 10.58 -30.22 11.57
N GLU A 553 10.70 -31.52 11.82
CA GLU A 553 9.80 -32.24 12.74
C GLU A 553 10.01 -31.82 14.20
N GLU A 554 11.26 -31.64 14.62
CA GLU A 554 11.61 -31.15 15.97
C GLU A 554 11.13 -29.70 16.16
N VAL A 555 11.30 -28.85 15.14
CA VAL A 555 10.81 -27.46 15.15
C VAL A 555 9.29 -27.41 15.34
N ARG A 556 8.54 -28.29 14.66
CA ARG A 556 7.08 -28.36 14.81
C ARG A 556 6.66 -28.87 16.19
N ALA A 557 7.35 -29.86 16.74
CA ALA A 557 7.10 -30.35 18.10
C ALA A 557 7.38 -29.26 19.15
N ALA A 558 8.51 -28.57 19.01
CA ALA A 558 8.87 -27.43 19.84
C ALA A 558 7.84 -26.28 19.74
N LEU A 559 7.35 -25.97 18.55
CA LEU A 559 6.29 -24.98 18.38
C LEU A 559 5.00 -25.36 19.12
N ALA A 560 4.60 -26.63 19.08
CA ALA A 560 3.44 -27.10 19.84
C ALA A 560 3.63 -26.93 21.35
N GLU A 561 4.84 -27.17 21.86
CA GLU A 561 5.18 -26.91 23.27
C GLU A 561 5.18 -25.40 23.60
N LEU A 562 5.78 -24.56 22.76
CA LEU A 562 5.75 -23.10 22.93
C LEU A 562 4.32 -22.53 22.90
N GLN A 563 3.40 -23.18 22.16
CA GLN A 563 1.97 -22.88 22.19
C GLN A 563 1.30 -23.32 23.49
N ARG A 564 1.60 -24.53 23.98
CA ARG A 564 1.11 -25.04 25.28
C ARG A 564 1.54 -24.12 26.43
N LEU A 565 2.76 -23.60 26.39
CA LEU A 565 3.30 -22.65 27.35
C LEU A 565 2.84 -21.21 27.10
N ASP A 566 1.98 -20.98 26.10
CA ASP A 566 1.39 -19.70 25.73
C ASP A 566 2.44 -18.59 25.48
N LEU A 567 3.58 -18.97 24.90
CA LEU A 567 4.65 -18.06 24.46
C LEU A 567 4.47 -17.66 22.99
N VAL A 568 4.04 -18.61 22.16
CA VAL A 568 3.77 -18.47 20.73
C VAL A 568 2.33 -18.90 20.43
N ARG A 569 1.71 -18.33 19.40
CA ARG A 569 0.37 -18.71 18.92
C ARG A 569 0.38 -18.89 17.40
N GLU A 570 -0.28 -19.92 16.92
CA GLU A 570 -0.59 -20.09 15.50
C GLU A 570 -1.58 -19.01 15.07
N ARG A 571 -1.32 -18.42 13.90
CA ARG A 571 -2.00 -17.23 13.36
C ARG A 571 -2.31 -17.34 11.88
N ARG A 572 -2.02 -18.47 11.22
CA ARG A 572 -2.57 -18.82 9.91
C ARG A 572 -2.14 -20.23 9.61
N ARG A 573 -2.97 -21.03 8.95
CA ARG A 573 -2.59 -22.39 8.52
C ARG A 573 -2.36 -22.53 7.01
N TRP A 574 -2.92 -21.63 6.20
CA TRP A 574 -2.88 -21.66 4.73
C TRP A 574 -2.67 -20.26 4.11
N PRO A 575 -1.85 -20.08 3.05
CA PRO A 575 -1.19 -21.11 2.24
C PRO A 575 0.02 -21.77 2.89
N GLU A 576 0.63 -21.12 3.87
CA GLU A 576 1.69 -21.68 4.71
C GLU A 576 1.38 -21.37 6.18
N PRO A 577 1.77 -22.24 7.15
CA PRO A 577 1.55 -21.96 8.56
C PRO A 577 2.33 -20.72 9.03
N GLU A 578 1.67 -19.81 9.73
CA GLU A 578 2.25 -18.59 10.30
C GLU A 578 2.04 -18.55 11.81
N PHE A 579 3.07 -18.16 12.54
CA PHE A 579 3.07 -18.10 14.01
C PHE A 579 3.40 -16.69 14.48
N ARG A 580 3.01 -16.37 15.72
CA ARG A 580 3.36 -15.10 16.38
C ARG A 580 3.66 -15.27 17.86
N PHE A 581 4.50 -14.40 18.42
CA PHE A 581 4.63 -14.33 19.88
C PHE A 581 3.37 -13.72 20.51
N LYS A 582 2.93 -14.29 21.63
CA LYS A 582 1.76 -13.80 22.39
C LYS A 582 1.92 -12.32 22.75
N HIS A 583 3.11 -11.92 23.21
CA HIS A 583 3.45 -10.54 23.55
C HIS A 583 4.81 -10.13 22.98
N ALA A 584 4.95 -8.84 22.66
CA ALA A 584 6.21 -8.25 22.18
C ALA A 584 7.38 -8.49 23.15
N LEU A 585 7.12 -8.34 24.44
CA LEU A 585 8.11 -8.53 25.51
C LEU A 585 8.73 -9.94 25.51
N ILE A 586 8.01 -10.96 25.05
CA ILE A 586 8.55 -12.34 24.97
C ILE A 586 9.57 -12.44 23.84
N GLN A 587 9.29 -11.85 22.68
CA GLN A 587 10.23 -11.81 21.57
C GLN A 587 11.47 -10.98 21.91
N ASP A 588 11.29 -9.80 22.52
CA ASP A 588 12.41 -8.96 22.96
C ASP A 588 13.29 -9.67 23.99
N ALA A 589 12.68 -10.31 25.00
CA ALA A 589 13.40 -11.07 26.01
C ALA A 589 14.18 -12.23 25.37
N ALA A 590 13.54 -13.02 24.50
CA ALA A 590 14.18 -14.12 23.78
C ALA A 590 15.33 -13.63 22.87
N TYR A 591 15.12 -12.56 22.10
CA TYR A 591 16.14 -12.01 21.20
C TYR A 591 17.37 -11.49 21.97
N ARG A 592 17.16 -10.86 23.15
CA ARG A 592 18.25 -10.36 24.00
C ARG A 592 19.08 -11.46 24.66
N THR A 593 18.56 -12.69 24.76
CA THR A 593 19.35 -13.83 25.26
C THR A 593 20.44 -14.29 24.27
N LEU A 594 20.32 -13.92 22.98
CA LEU A 594 21.25 -14.36 21.94
C LEU A 594 22.62 -13.69 22.06
N VAL A 595 23.66 -14.50 22.10
CA VAL A 595 25.04 -14.02 21.90
C VAL A 595 25.26 -13.58 20.46
N ARG A 596 26.20 -12.63 20.25
CA ARG A 596 26.45 -11.99 18.94
C ARG A 596 26.65 -13.01 17.80
N ASP A 597 27.48 -14.03 18.00
CA ASP A 597 27.78 -15.01 16.95
C ASP A 597 26.55 -15.82 16.53
N GLN A 598 25.72 -16.23 17.50
CA GLN A 598 24.49 -16.98 17.24
C GLN A 598 23.46 -16.11 16.51
N ARG A 599 23.30 -14.86 16.95
CA ARG A 599 22.44 -13.87 16.30
C ARG A 599 22.85 -13.66 14.84
N ASN A 600 24.13 -13.45 14.59
CA ASN A 600 24.67 -13.24 13.24
C ASN A 600 24.42 -14.46 12.32
N GLN A 601 24.59 -15.68 12.84
CA GLN A 601 24.32 -16.90 12.08
C GLN A 601 22.85 -17.07 11.72
N LEU A 602 21.93 -16.80 12.64
CA LEU A 602 20.49 -16.89 12.39
C LEU A 602 20.04 -15.86 11.35
N HIS A 603 20.50 -14.62 11.45
CA HIS A 603 20.23 -13.59 10.43
C HIS A 603 20.82 -13.98 9.06
N ARG A 604 22.04 -14.55 9.01
CA ARG A 604 22.64 -15.04 7.76
C ARG A 604 21.78 -16.12 7.10
N LYS A 605 21.35 -17.13 7.86
CA LYS A 605 20.46 -18.18 7.35
C LYS A 605 19.15 -17.63 6.81
N ALA A 606 18.55 -16.65 7.49
CA ALA A 606 17.33 -15.99 7.05
C ALA A 606 17.54 -15.27 5.72
N ALA A 607 18.62 -14.51 5.58
CA ALA A 607 18.95 -13.80 4.34
C ALA A 607 19.20 -14.77 3.17
N GLU A 608 19.94 -15.85 3.40
CA GLU A 608 20.21 -16.88 2.37
C GLU A 608 18.95 -17.62 1.94
N TRP A 609 18.06 -17.93 2.89
CA TRP A 609 16.77 -18.56 2.58
C TRP A 609 15.91 -17.63 1.72
N LEU A 610 15.80 -16.35 2.09
CA LEU A 610 15.06 -15.35 1.34
C LEU A 610 15.65 -15.16 -0.07
N GLY A 611 16.98 -15.06 -0.19
CA GLY A 611 17.64 -14.92 -1.49
C GLY A 611 17.36 -16.10 -2.43
N ARG A 612 17.36 -17.33 -1.92
CA ARG A 612 16.99 -18.52 -2.71
C ARG A 612 15.51 -18.51 -3.11
N ARG A 613 14.62 -18.14 -2.18
CA ARG A 613 13.16 -18.15 -2.39
C ARG A 613 12.68 -17.09 -3.38
N TYR A 614 13.38 -15.97 -3.46
CA TYR A 614 13.08 -14.82 -4.31
C TYR A 614 14.13 -14.63 -5.41
N ALA A 615 14.85 -15.69 -5.81
CA ALA A 615 15.82 -15.62 -6.90
C ALA A 615 15.16 -15.07 -8.19
N GLY A 616 15.78 -14.05 -8.79
CA GLY A 616 15.23 -13.33 -9.95
C GLY A 616 14.15 -12.29 -9.62
N ARG A 617 13.73 -12.17 -8.35
CA ARG A 617 12.73 -11.21 -7.84
C ARG A 617 13.16 -10.60 -6.49
N GLU A 618 14.47 -10.49 -6.27
CA GLU A 618 15.06 -10.01 -5.03
C GLU A 618 14.66 -8.56 -4.70
N ASP A 619 14.37 -7.78 -5.74
CA ASP A 619 13.95 -6.38 -5.61
C ASP A 619 12.59 -6.23 -4.91
N GLU A 620 11.78 -7.31 -4.81
CA GLU A 620 10.53 -7.34 -4.03
C GLU A 620 10.82 -7.40 -2.51
N VAL A 621 11.97 -7.94 -2.12
CA VAL A 621 12.33 -8.20 -0.71
C VAL A 621 13.66 -7.54 -0.32
N ALA A 622 14.15 -6.59 -1.11
CA ALA A 622 15.45 -5.97 -0.93
C ALA A 622 15.62 -5.32 0.46
N GLY A 623 14.59 -4.64 0.97
CA GLY A 623 14.62 -4.09 2.33
C GLY A 623 14.75 -5.15 3.43
N LEU A 624 14.07 -6.29 3.27
CA LEU A 624 14.14 -7.41 4.22
C LEU A 624 15.47 -8.15 4.14
N LEU A 625 16.00 -8.36 2.93
CA LEU A 625 17.34 -8.89 2.70
C LEU A 625 18.40 -7.98 3.34
N ALA A 626 18.29 -6.67 3.16
CA ALA A 626 19.16 -5.69 3.81
C ALA A 626 19.12 -5.81 5.34
N HIS A 627 17.92 -5.89 5.94
CA HIS A 627 17.76 -6.06 7.38
C HIS A 627 18.49 -7.31 7.91
N HIS A 628 18.33 -8.46 7.25
CA HIS A 628 18.99 -9.69 7.69
C HIS A 628 20.50 -9.69 7.39
N TRP A 629 20.98 -9.11 6.29
CA TRP A 629 22.42 -8.97 6.07
C TRP A 629 23.09 -8.04 7.08
N LEU A 630 22.42 -6.95 7.49
CA LEU A 630 22.87 -6.11 8.60
C LEU A 630 22.94 -6.88 9.92
N GLY A 631 21.89 -7.63 10.25
CA GLY A 631 21.87 -8.48 11.44
C GLY A 631 22.91 -9.62 11.41
N ALA A 632 23.43 -9.95 10.23
CA ALA A 632 24.49 -10.94 10.01
C ALA A 632 25.92 -10.35 10.00
N ASP A 633 26.07 -9.05 10.23
CA ASP A 633 27.32 -8.28 10.10
C ASP A 633 27.96 -8.43 8.68
N ASP A 634 27.16 -8.63 7.62
CA ASP A 634 27.61 -8.68 6.21
C ASP A 634 27.30 -7.36 5.51
N GLU A 635 28.21 -6.41 5.66
CA GLU A 635 28.05 -5.04 5.17
C GLU A 635 27.99 -4.95 3.63
N GLU A 636 28.67 -5.84 2.90
CA GLU A 636 28.71 -5.80 1.42
C GLU A 636 27.34 -6.11 0.83
N ARG A 637 26.73 -7.22 1.26
CA ARG A 637 25.41 -7.61 0.77
C ARG A 637 24.33 -6.66 1.29
N ALA A 638 24.44 -6.23 2.54
CA ALA A 638 23.55 -5.21 3.09
C ALA A 638 23.57 -3.93 2.25
N ALA A 639 24.75 -3.40 1.91
CA ALA A 639 24.88 -2.20 1.09
C ALA A 639 24.25 -2.37 -0.29
N ARG A 640 24.47 -3.52 -0.94
CA ARG A 640 23.88 -3.85 -2.24
C ARG A 640 22.34 -3.81 -2.22
N HIS A 641 21.74 -4.45 -1.22
CA HIS A 641 20.27 -4.52 -1.12
C HIS A 641 19.66 -3.20 -0.64
N LEU A 642 20.35 -2.43 0.23
CA LEU A 642 19.92 -1.08 0.62
C LEU A 642 19.93 -0.10 -0.56
N THR A 643 20.95 -0.14 -1.42
CA THR A 643 21.01 0.69 -2.63
C THR A 643 19.82 0.40 -3.53
N ARG A 644 19.53 -0.88 -3.81
CA ARG A 644 18.39 -1.30 -4.62
C ARG A 644 17.06 -0.86 -4.00
N ALA A 645 16.87 -1.08 -2.69
CA ALA A 645 15.66 -0.69 -1.98
C ALA A 645 15.44 0.83 -2.02
N GLY A 646 16.49 1.63 -1.77
CA GLY A 646 16.41 3.09 -1.81
C GLY A 646 16.17 3.65 -3.21
N ASP A 647 16.84 3.09 -4.23
CA ASP A 647 16.67 3.51 -5.62
C ASP A 647 15.28 3.19 -6.15
N ARG A 648 14.76 2.00 -5.83
CA ARG A 648 13.39 1.60 -6.15
C ARG A 648 12.39 2.55 -5.49
N ALA A 649 12.47 2.73 -4.17
CA ALA A 649 11.58 3.62 -3.43
C ALA A 649 11.56 5.03 -4.05
N ARG A 650 12.72 5.58 -4.43
CA ARG A 650 12.81 6.90 -5.07
C ARG A 650 12.21 6.93 -6.48
N GLN A 651 12.43 5.91 -7.29
CA GLN A 651 11.84 5.82 -8.64
C GLN A 651 10.31 5.78 -8.59
N GLU A 652 9.78 5.12 -7.56
CA GLU A 652 8.36 5.02 -7.26
C GLU A 652 7.87 6.20 -6.36
N TYR A 653 8.67 7.24 -6.14
CA TYR A 653 8.33 8.43 -5.32
C TYR A 653 7.94 8.15 -3.85
N ALA A 654 8.31 6.99 -3.30
CA ALA A 654 8.31 6.69 -1.87
C ALA A 654 9.53 7.35 -1.21
N LEU A 655 9.50 8.68 -1.10
CA LEU A 655 10.67 9.50 -0.75
C LEU A 655 11.14 9.27 0.68
N ASP A 656 10.23 9.08 1.65
CA ASP A 656 10.58 8.84 3.05
C ASP A 656 11.30 7.49 3.22
N GLU A 657 10.82 6.44 2.55
CA GLU A 657 11.44 5.11 2.52
C GLU A 657 12.82 5.16 1.85
N ALA A 658 12.94 5.88 0.73
CA ALA A 658 14.22 6.09 0.06
C ALA A 658 15.23 6.79 1.00
N ILE A 659 14.80 7.86 1.68
CA ILE A 659 15.60 8.58 2.67
C ILE A 659 16.04 7.65 3.80
N ALA A 660 15.14 6.82 4.34
CA ALA A 660 15.46 5.87 5.40
C ALA A 660 16.51 4.85 4.96
N HIS A 661 16.36 4.23 3.77
CA HIS A 661 17.33 3.29 3.23
C HIS A 661 18.70 3.93 3.00
N TYR A 662 18.75 5.12 2.40
CA TYR A 662 20.02 5.82 2.16
C TYR A 662 20.71 6.24 3.48
N ARG A 663 19.96 6.62 4.52
CA ARG A 663 20.52 6.94 5.84
C ARG A 663 21.17 5.75 6.52
N VAL A 664 20.61 4.55 6.35
CA VAL A 664 21.21 3.31 6.85
C VAL A 664 22.43 2.91 6.01
N LEU A 665 22.38 3.13 4.70
CA LEU A 665 23.44 2.78 3.75
C LEU A 665 24.71 3.64 3.92
N LEU A 666 24.57 4.95 4.11
CA LEU A 666 25.70 5.89 4.09
C LEU A 666 26.82 5.54 5.10
N PRO A 667 26.54 5.26 6.39
CA PRO A 667 27.58 4.87 7.34
C PRO A 667 28.33 3.59 6.93
N ILE A 668 27.68 2.69 6.19
CA ILE A 668 28.29 1.44 5.70
C ILE A 668 29.28 1.73 4.59
N LEU A 669 28.86 2.51 3.58
CA LEU A 669 29.73 2.91 2.47
C LEU A 669 30.94 3.71 2.96
N GLU A 670 30.73 4.59 3.95
CA GLU A 670 31.81 5.38 4.58
C GLU A 670 32.83 4.50 5.30
N ARG A 671 32.40 3.49 6.08
CA ARG A 671 33.31 2.53 6.74
C ARG A 671 34.09 1.69 5.74
N ARG A 672 33.48 1.37 4.59
CA ARG A 672 34.11 0.60 3.51
C ARG A 672 35.04 1.42 2.61
N GLY A 673 35.07 2.74 2.76
CA GLY A 673 35.88 3.63 1.93
C GLY A 673 35.40 3.76 0.48
N GLU A 674 34.13 3.41 0.20
CA GLU A 674 33.51 3.48 -1.13
C GLU A 674 33.11 4.94 -1.44
N ARG A 675 34.12 5.78 -1.68
CA ARG A 675 33.99 7.25 -1.77
C ARG A 675 33.00 7.69 -2.86
N ARG A 676 33.06 7.08 -4.04
CA ARG A 676 32.23 7.45 -5.20
C ARG A 676 30.78 7.03 -5.00
N GLU A 677 30.55 5.81 -4.55
CA GLU A 677 29.24 5.26 -4.22
C GLU A 677 28.59 6.11 -3.11
N THR A 678 29.37 6.50 -2.10
CA THR A 678 28.93 7.42 -1.05
C THR A 678 28.46 8.75 -1.63
N ALA A 679 29.23 9.36 -2.55
CA ALA A 679 28.85 10.62 -3.20
C ALA A 679 27.54 10.47 -4.02
N LEU A 680 27.40 9.39 -4.79
CA LEU A 680 26.18 9.12 -5.56
C LEU A 680 24.95 8.93 -4.67
N VAL A 681 25.09 8.19 -3.57
CA VAL A 681 23.99 8.02 -2.60
C VAL A 681 23.66 9.33 -1.91
N LEU A 682 24.65 10.18 -1.61
CA LEU A 682 24.40 11.52 -1.08
C LEU A 682 23.65 12.42 -2.07
N PHE A 683 23.97 12.39 -3.38
CA PHE A 683 23.19 13.11 -4.40
C PHE A 683 21.74 12.61 -4.48
N LYS A 684 21.54 11.29 -4.43
CA LYS A 684 20.20 10.67 -4.41
C LYS A 684 19.40 11.06 -3.17
N LEU A 685 20.03 11.03 -1.99
CA LEU A 685 19.45 11.47 -0.73
C LEU A 685 19.11 12.97 -0.77
N ALA A 686 20.03 13.80 -1.26
CA ALA A 686 19.85 15.24 -1.34
C ALA A 686 18.67 15.59 -2.26
N LEU A 687 18.53 14.92 -3.40
CA LEU A 687 17.39 15.10 -4.30
C LEU A 687 16.07 14.61 -3.69
N ALA A 688 16.06 13.46 -2.99
CA ALA A 688 14.86 12.98 -2.30
C ALA A 688 14.40 13.98 -1.21
N LEU A 689 15.34 14.49 -0.40
CA LEU A 689 15.08 15.53 0.59
C LEU A 689 14.59 16.84 -0.05
N HIS A 690 15.16 17.23 -1.19
CA HIS A 690 14.74 18.42 -1.94
C HIS A 690 13.30 18.30 -2.43
N MET A 691 12.95 17.14 -2.99
CA MET A 691 11.60 16.86 -3.48
C MET A 691 10.58 16.83 -2.34
N SER A 692 10.97 16.39 -1.14
CA SER A 692 10.15 16.46 0.07
C SER A 692 10.15 17.82 0.78
N LEU A 693 10.60 18.90 0.13
CA LEU A 693 10.70 20.28 0.68
C LEU A 693 11.60 20.42 1.93
N ARG A 694 12.50 19.45 2.19
CA ARG A 694 13.45 19.45 3.32
C ARG A 694 14.77 20.08 2.90
N PHE A 695 14.72 21.35 2.47
CA PHE A 695 15.84 22.03 1.79
C PHE A 695 17.11 22.16 2.64
N ALA A 696 17.00 22.44 3.93
CA ALA A 696 18.17 22.50 4.83
C ALA A 696 18.93 21.16 4.88
N GLU A 697 18.21 20.05 5.05
CA GLU A 697 18.80 18.71 5.05
C GLU A 697 19.33 18.33 3.66
N SER A 698 18.62 18.72 2.60
CA SER A 698 19.06 18.55 1.21
C SER A 698 20.39 19.26 0.93
N ASN A 699 20.51 20.52 1.33
CA ASN A 699 21.74 21.31 1.20
C ASN A 699 22.90 20.62 1.94
N ALA A 700 22.69 20.18 3.19
CA ALA A 700 23.71 19.47 3.97
C ALA A 700 24.17 18.17 3.28
N ALA A 701 23.24 17.42 2.67
CA ALA A 701 23.58 16.22 1.90
C ALA A 701 24.37 16.56 0.62
N TYR A 702 24.00 17.61 -0.11
CA TYR A 702 24.76 18.09 -1.27
C TYR A 702 26.19 18.53 -0.91
N GLN A 703 26.37 19.31 0.17
CA GLN A 703 27.70 19.74 0.60
C GLN A 703 28.61 18.53 0.87
N ARG A 704 28.11 17.51 1.58
CA ARG A 704 28.84 16.25 1.81
C ARG A 704 29.13 15.48 0.52
N ALA A 705 28.24 15.55 -0.46
CA ALA A 705 28.42 14.89 -1.76
C ALA A 705 29.58 15.53 -2.53
N PHE A 706 29.64 16.87 -2.59
CA PHE A 706 30.71 17.59 -3.30
C PHE A 706 32.10 17.28 -2.73
N GLU A 707 32.25 17.17 -1.41
CA GLU A 707 33.52 16.79 -0.75
C GLU A 707 34.05 15.42 -1.19
N ARG A 708 33.17 14.55 -1.71
CA ARG A 708 33.44 13.15 -2.07
C ARG A 708 33.34 12.90 -3.57
N TRP A 709 32.86 13.88 -4.33
CA TRP A 709 32.58 13.73 -5.75
C TRP A 709 33.84 13.99 -6.58
N ASP A 710 34.39 12.91 -7.09
CA ASP A 710 35.38 12.96 -8.15
C ASP A 710 34.66 12.60 -9.46
N ALA A 711 34.71 13.52 -10.44
CA ALA A 711 34.11 13.26 -11.74
C ALA A 711 34.70 11.98 -12.34
N PRO A 712 33.89 11.14 -12.99
CA PRO A 712 34.34 9.82 -13.38
C PRO A 712 35.51 9.90 -14.36
N GLU A 713 36.58 9.14 -14.11
CA GLU A 713 37.64 9.00 -15.11
C GLU A 713 37.05 8.41 -16.43
N PRO A 714 37.54 8.89 -17.59
CA PRO A 714 37.19 8.31 -18.89
C PRO A 714 37.56 6.83 -18.90
N LEU A 715 36.76 5.98 -19.54
CA LEU A 715 37.27 4.66 -19.89
C LEU A 715 38.49 4.86 -20.80
N PRO A 716 39.58 4.09 -20.65
CA PRO A 716 40.60 4.02 -21.69
C PRO A 716 39.89 3.58 -22.96
N ALA A 717 39.73 4.50 -23.90
CA ALA A 717 39.02 4.23 -25.12
C ALA A 717 39.68 3.03 -25.82
N PRO A 718 38.92 2.05 -26.32
CA PRO A 718 39.41 1.27 -27.44
C PRO A 718 39.43 2.22 -28.64
N ILE A 719 40.40 3.14 -28.69
CA ILE A 719 40.87 3.68 -29.97
C ILE A 719 41.66 2.52 -30.59
N GLY A 720 40.94 1.52 -31.08
CA GLY A 720 41.42 0.84 -32.27
C GLY A 720 41.40 1.85 -33.40
N ASP A 721 42.29 1.69 -34.38
CA ASP A 721 42.49 2.58 -35.53
C ASP A 721 41.25 2.89 -36.41
N ASN A 722 40.05 2.42 -36.03
CA ASN A 722 38.79 2.73 -36.67
C ASN A 722 38.08 3.87 -35.92
N GLY A 723 38.03 5.06 -36.52
CA GLY A 723 37.32 6.23 -35.99
C GLY A 723 35.96 5.90 -35.36
N GLY A 724 35.63 6.57 -34.25
CA GLY A 724 34.56 6.19 -33.32
C GLY A 724 33.17 5.90 -33.91
N ALA A 725 32.29 5.35 -33.09
CA ALA A 725 31.02 4.76 -33.53
C ALA A 725 30.00 5.80 -34.03
N THR A 726 29.11 5.37 -34.94
CA THR A 726 27.94 6.15 -35.38
C THR A 726 26.68 5.58 -34.74
N LEU A 727 25.87 6.44 -34.10
CA LEU A 727 24.58 6.09 -33.53
C LEU A 727 23.44 6.62 -34.42
N ARG A 728 22.60 5.75 -34.98
CA ARG A 728 21.50 6.09 -35.87
C ARG A 728 20.16 5.91 -35.16
N ILE A 729 19.39 6.97 -35.10
CA ILE A 729 18.14 7.08 -34.34
C ILE A 729 16.99 7.34 -35.31
N GLY A 730 16.00 6.45 -35.35
CA GLY A 730 14.79 6.62 -36.16
C GLY A 730 13.62 7.15 -35.35
N GLY A 731 12.86 8.10 -35.90
CA GLY A 731 11.65 8.64 -35.26
C GLY A 731 10.73 9.40 -36.22
N SER A 732 9.48 9.63 -35.80
CA SER A 732 8.46 10.35 -36.61
C SER A 732 8.73 11.85 -36.70
N PHE A 733 9.38 12.42 -35.69
CA PHE A 733 9.71 13.84 -35.56
C PHE A 733 11.23 14.01 -35.44
N LEU A 734 11.77 15.00 -36.14
CA LEU A 734 13.18 15.38 -36.03
C LEU A 734 13.33 16.69 -35.26
N PRO A 735 14.50 16.90 -34.61
CA PRO A 735 14.88 18.22 -34.17
C PRO A 735 14.91 19.18 -35.37
N ASN A 736 14.37 20.38 -35.22
CA ASN A 736 14.30 21.35 -36.32
C ASN A 736 14.99 22.68 -36.01
N ASP A 737 15.31 22.95 -34.75
CA ASP A 737 15.96 24.18 -34.32
C ASP A 737 16.96 23.87 -33.20
N PRO A 738 18.25 24.21 -33.37
CA PRO A 738 19.28 24.05 -32.35
C PRO A 738 19.31 25.19 -31.32
N ASP A 739 18.43 26.21 -31.39
CA ASP A 739 18.37 27.29 -30.40
C ASP A 739 17.73 26.81 -29.08
N PRO A 740 18.43 26.90 -27.92
CA PRO A 740 17.82 26.57 -26.63
C PRO A 740 16.51 27.32 -26.35
N ARG A 741 16.35 28.56 -26.82
CA ARG A 741 15.13 29.36 -26.60
C ARG A 741 13.87 28.72 -27.19
N SER A 742 13.98 27.92 -28.25
CA SER A 742 12.84 27.23 -28.88
C SER A 742 12.63 25.79 -28.39
N ALA A 743 13.46 25.32 -27.45
CA ALA A 743 13.44 23.94 -26.96
C ALA A 743 12.27 23.66 -26.00
N ILE A 744 11.08 23.42 -26.56
CA ILE A 744 9.89 22.91 -25.83
C ILE A 744 9.55 21.47 -26.19
N ALA A 745 9.70 21.12 -27.47
CA ALA A 745 9.43 19.79 -27.98
C ALA A 745 10.58 18.84 -27.66
N TRP A 746 10.25 17.56 -27.48
CA TRP A 746 11.23 16.54 -27.07
C TRP A 746 12.46 16.45 -28.00
N PRO A 747 12.32 16.40 -29.34
CA PRO A 747 13.49 16.30 -30.23
C PRO A 747 14.46 17.48 -30.09
N ASN A 748 13.93 18.71 -29.97
CA ASN A 748 14.76 19.90 -29.81
C ASN A 748 15.47 19.94 -28.45
N ILE A 749 14.80 19.51 -27.38
CA ILE A 749 15.43 19.41 -26.06
C ILE A 749 16.57 18.38 -26.11
N GLN A 750 16.35 17.20 -26.69
CA GLN A 750 17.38 16.17 -26.79
C GLN A 750 18.58 16.66 -27.60
N LEU A 751 18.33 17.31 -28.74
CA LEU A 751 19.37 17.96 -29.55
C LEU A 751 20.16 18.97 -28.70
N CYS A 752 19.47 19.95 -28.11
CA CYS A 752 20.12 21.00 -27.35
C CYS A 752 20.88 20.48 -26.13
N MET A 753 20.46 19.37 -25.51
CA MET A 753 21.22 18.72 -24.43
C MET A 753 22.58 18.17 -24.89
N GLN A 754 22.76 17.88 -26.17
CA GLN A 754 24.05 17.46 -26.74
C GLN A 754 24.92 18.65 -27.14
N LEU A 755 24.29 19.78 -27.48
CA LEU A 755 24.96 21.01 -27.92
C LEU A 755 25.34 21.93 -26.74
N PHE A 756 24.57 21.92 -25.65
CA PHE A 756 24.74 22.85 -24.55
C PHE A 756 24.84 22.11 -23.21
N ASP A 757 26.00 22.25 -22.57
CA ASP A 757 26.16 21.85 -21.18
C ASP A 757 25.31 22.73 -20.26
N ARG A 758 24.89 22.15 -19.13
CA ARG A 758 23.93 22.72 -18.19
C ARG A 758 24.63 22.97 -16.85
N LEU A 759 24.01 23.74 -15.95
CA LEU A 759 24.56 23.92 -14.59
C LEU A 759 24.72 22.58 -13.88
N VAL A 760 23.69 21.74 -14.01
CA VAL A 760 23.64 20.38 -13.46
C VAL A 760 23.29 19.38 -14.55
N GLU A 761 23.68 18.13 -14.37
CA GLU A 761 23.37 17.05 -15.30
C GLU A 761 22.61 15.93 -14.61
N ALA A 762 21.51 15.49 -15.23
CA ALA A 762 20.82 14.28 -14.82
C ALA A 762 21.59 13.04 -15.30
N TRP A 763 21.73 12.08 -14.41
CA TRP A 763 22.32 10.76 -14.60
C TRP A 763 21.24 9.68 -14.52
N PRO A 764 21.60 8.40 -14.75
CA PRO A 764 20.68 7.28 -14.51
C PRO A 764 19.95 7.38 -13.17
N GLU A 765 18.74 6.79 -13.17
CA GLU A 765 17.78 6.89 -12.08
C GLU A 765 17.42 8.33 -11.69
N ARG A 766 17.63 9.34 -12.54
CA ARG A 766 17.33 10.76 -12.25
C ARG A 766 18.23 11.37 -11.17
N THR A 767 19.44 10.86 -10.99
CA THR A 767 20.40 11.46 -10.05
C THR A 767 20.89 12.78 -10.62
N ILE A 768 20.82 13.89 -9.87
CA ILE A 768 21.34 15.19 -10.31
C ILE A 768 22.77 15.34 -9.81
N VAL A 769 23.73 15.54 -10.72
CA VAL A 769 25.16 15.67 -10.41
C VAL A 769 25.75 16.97 -10.98
N PRO A 770 26.91 17.42 -10.46
CA PRO A 770 27.66 18.56 -11.00
C PRO A 770 28.00 18.45 -12.49
N SER A 771 27.69 19.49 -13.27
CA SER A 771 28.09 19.66 -14.67
C SER A 771 28.94 20.91 -14.82
N LEU A 772 28.44 22.02 -15.38
CA LEU A 772 29.18 23.29 -15.42
C LEU A 772 29.39 23.88 -14.01
N ALA A 773 28.42 23.72 -13.13
CA ALA A 773 28.59 24.03 -11.71
C ALA A 773 29.39 22.93 -11.02
N GLU A 774 30.39 23.29 -10.23
CA GLU A 774 31.17 22.36 -9.41
C GLU A 774 30.49 22.07 -8.07
N ARG A 775 29.74 23.04 -7.54
CA ARG A 775 28.93 22.95 -6.33
C ARG A 775 27.80 23.97 -6.35
N TRP A 776 26.82 23.80 -5.47
CA TRP A 776 25.77 24.78 -5.23
C TRP A 776 25.37 24.84 -3.76
N GLU A 777 24.69 25.92 -3.41
CA GLU A 777 24.14 26.17 -2.07
C GLU A 777 22.64 26.41 -2.18
N ILE A 778 21.88 25.84 -1.25
CA ILE A 778 20.41 25.98 -1.17
C ILE A 778 20.06 26.58 0.19
N ALA A 779 19.27 27.64 0.21
CA ALA A 779 18.76 28.22 1.45
C ALA A 779 17.75 27.30 2.14
N ASP A 780 17.61 27.42 3.46
CA ASP A 780 16.74 26.56 4.28
C ASP A 780 15.26 26.62 3.89
N ASP A 781 14.82 27.74 3.32
CA ASP A 781 13.46 27.95 2.81
C ASP A 781 13.27 27.48 1.36
N GLY A 782 14.34 27.06 0.68
CA GLY A 782 14.31 26.64 -0.72
C GLY A 782 14.04 27.77 -1.71
N LEU A 783 14.19 29.05 -1.32
CA LEU A 783 13.91 30.21 -2.17
C LEU A 783 15.15 30.80 -2.83
N ARG A 784 16.36 30.44 -2.37
CA ARG A 784 17.62 30.95 -2.91
C ARG A 784 18.58 29.82 -3.23
N TYR A 785 19.12 29.85 -4.45
CA TYR A 785 20.13 28.92 -4.93
C TYR A 785 21.35 29.70 -5.44
N VAL A 786 22.54 29.24 -5.11
CA VAL A 786 23.80 29.82 -5.61
C VAL A 786 24.62 28.73 -6.24
N PHE A 787 24.89 28.84 -7.54
CA PHE A 787 25.73 27.89 -8.28
C PHE A 787 27.11 28.48 -8.50
N HIS A 788 28.14 27.66 -8.29
CA HIS A 788 29.54 28.01 -8.48
C HIS A 788 30.08 27.24 -9.67
N LEU A 789 30.43 27.93 -10.75
CA LEU A 789 30.95 27.36 -12.00
C LEU A 789 32.39 26.89 -11.84
N ARG A 790 32.75 25.83 -12.55
CA ARG A 790 34.13 25.34 -12.67
C ARG A 790 35.08 26.40 -13.24
N GLU A 791 36.36 26.30 -12.92
CA GLU A 791 37.40 27.14 -13.53
C GLU A 791 37.64 26.78 -14.99
N GLY A 792 37.97 27.80 -15.79
CA GLY A 792 38.47 27.60 -17.15
C GLY A 792 37.43 27.15 -18.18
N LEU A 793 36.13 27.29 -17.90
CA LEU A 793 35.08 26.97 -18.86
C LEU A 793 35.19 27.83 -20.13
N ARG A 794 34.93 27.21 -21.29
CA ARG A 794 35.11 27.80 -22.62
C ARG A 794 33.98 27.35 -23.55
N TRP A 795 33.53 28.27 -24.38
CA TRP A 795 32.73 27.98 -25.57
C TRP A 795 33.59 27.33 -26.66
N SER A 796 32.95 26.74 -27.67
CA SER A 796 33.62 26.04 -28.77
C SER A 796 34.55 26.90 -29.63
N ASP A 797 34.38 28.21 -29.60
CA ASP A 797 35.21 29.20 -30.29
C ASP A 797 36.34 29.76 -29.40
N GLY A 798 36.46 29.29 -28.16
CA GLY A 798 37.49 29.68 -27.20
C GLY A 798 37.13 30.87 -26.31
N HIS A 799 35.94 31.48 -26.45
CA HIS A 799 35.50 32.52 -25.52
C HIS A 799 35.26 31.93 -24.11
N PRO A 800 35.55 32.68 -23.02
CA PRO A 800 35.19 32.24 -21.67
C PRO A 800 33.68 32.03 -21.55
N LEU A 801 33.28 30.90 -20.94
CA LEU A 801 31.89 30.66 -20.55
C LEU A 801 31.73 31.08 -19.08
N THR A 802 30.79 31.98 -18.80
CA THR A 802 30.65 32.63 -17.49
C THR A 802 29.22 32.57 -16.94
N ALA A 803 29.05 32.92 -15.67
CA ALA A 803 27.73 33.08 -15.04
C ALA A 803 26.84 34.13 -15.75
N HIS A 804 27.46 35.12 -16.40
CA HIS A 804 26.74 36.13 -17.19
C HIS A 804 26.03 35.52 -18.41
N ASP A 805 26.54 34.43 -18.98
CA ASP A 805 25.89 33.72 -20.09
C ASP A 805 24.63 32.97 -19.63
N VAL A 806 24.61 32.51 -18.39
CA VAL A 806 23.44 31.88 -17.74
C VAL A 806 22.36 32.92 -17.49
N GLU A 807 22.72 34.04 -16.88
CA GLU A 807 21.80 35.16 -16.65
C GLU A 807 21.20 35.67 -17.97
N PHE A 808 22.04 35.84 -19.00
CA PHE A 808 21.59 36.24 -20.33
C PHE A 808 20.60 35.25 -20.94
N GLY A 809 20.93 33.95 -20.91
CA GLY A 809 20.09 32.91 -21.50
C GLY A 809 18.67 32.88 -20.91
N ILE A 810 18.56 33.00 -19.60
CA ILE A 810 17.26 32.97 -18.90
C ILE A 810 16.46 34.25 -19.18
N LYS A 811 17.11 35.43 -19.14
CA LYS A 811 16.44 36.69 -19.47
C LYS A 811 15.97 36.72 -20.93
N ARG A 812 16.74 36.12 -21.84
CA ARG A 812 16.36 35.94 -23.25
C ARG A 812 15.13 35.03 -23.41
N VAL A 813 14.95 34.02 -22.57
CA VAL A 813 13.73 33.19 -22.57
C VAL A 813 12.52 33.96 -22.02
N LEU A 814 12.72 34.83 -21.03
CA LEU A 814 11.68 35.65 -20.40
C LEU A 814 11.33 36.95 -21.15
N ASP A 815 12.01 37.25 -22.25
CA ASP A 815 11.80 38.47 -23.03
C ASP A 815 10.33 38.57 -23.52
N PRO A 816 9.56 39.61 -23.14
CA PRO A 816 8.17 39.75 -23.54
C PRO A 816 7.98 40.08 -25.03
N GLU A 817 9.00 40.55 -25.73
CA GLU A 817 8.95 40.83 -27.17
C GLU A 817 9.25 39.57 -28.01
N ALA A 818 10.13 38.71 -27.52
CA ALA A 818 10.54 37.49 -28.22
C ALA A 818 10.71 36.29 -27.26
N PRO A 819 9.62 35.85 -26.59
CA PRO A 819 9.68 34.88 -25.51
C PRO A 819 10.09 33.50 -26.01
N GLY A 820 10.80 32.77 -25.17
CA GLY A 820 11.11 31.37 -25.43
C GLY A 820 9.87 30.47 -25.38
N SER A 821 9.93 29.34 -26.08
CA SER A 821 8.79 28.42 -26.15
C SER A 821 8.40 27.84 -24.79
N SER A 822 9.35 27.77 -23.85
CA SER A 822 9.16 27.23 -22.50
C SER A 822 9.05 28.32 -21.42
N VAL A 823 8.72 29.57 -21.77
CA VAL A 823 8.74 30.74 -20.87
C VAL A 823 8.03 30.53 -19.53
N ALA A 824 6.89 29.82 -19.53
CA ALA A 824 6.07 29.59 -18.32
C ALA A 824 6.77 28.77 -17.22
N ILE A 825 7.80 27.99 -17.58
CA ILE A 825 8.62 27.24 -16.62
C ILE A 825 9.41 28.20 -15.72
N TYR A 826 9.83 29.36 -16.24
CA TYR A 826 10.66 30.33 -15.55
C TYR A 826 9.87 31.35 -14.71
N PHE A 827 8.53 31.22 -14.67
CA PHE A 827 7.68 31.98 -13.75
C PHE A 827 7.88 31.57 -12.28
N VAL A 828 8.62 30.48 -12.03
CA VAL A 828 9.10 30.12 -10.69
C VAL A 828 10.09 31.14 -10.13
N LEU A 829 10.77 31.91 -10.98
CA LEU A 829 11.72 32.95 -10.56
C LEU A 829 10.98 34.17 -10.00
N GLU A 830 11.56 34.79 -8.99
CA GLU A 830 11.10 36.09 -8.47
C GLU A 830 10.99 37.10 -9.64
N ASN A 831 9.84 37.78 -9.74
CA ASN A 831 9.50 38.72 -10.83
C ASN A 831 9.56 38.15 -12.28
N GLY A 832 9.74 36.84 -12.49
CA GLY A 832 9.81 36.25 -13.83
C GLY A 832 8.51 36.40 -14.61
N GLN A 833 7.37 36.05 -13.98
CA GLN A 833 6.04 36.23 -14.58
C GLN A 833 5.68 37.70 -14.76
N ASP A 834 5.98 38.54 -13.75
CA ASP A 834 5.65 39.96 -13.80
C ASP A 834 6.43 40.71 -14.87
N HIS A 835 7.69 40.35 -15.10
CA HIS A 835 8.47 40.87 -16.22
C HIS A 835 7.82 40.52 -17.56
N TYR A 836 7.51 39.24 -17.76
CA TYR A 836 6.89 38.75 -18.99
C TYR A 836 5.50 39.36 -19.24
N LEU A 837 4.66 39.51 -18.20
CA LEU A 837 3.35 40.14 -18.27
C LEU A 837 3.40 41.68 -18.32
N ARG A 838 4.60 42.27 -18.37
CA ARG A 838 4.83 43.73 -18.35
C ARG A 838 4.24 44.43 -17.12
N ARG A 839 4.11 43.71 -16.01
CA ARG A 839 3.77 44.26 -14.68
C ARG A 839 5.03 44.85 -14.01
N SER A 840 6.21 44.34 -14.38
CA SER A 840 7.52 44.94 -14.07
C SER A 840 8.29 45.21 -15.37
N HIS A 841 8.92 46.38 -15.48
CA HIS A 841 9.72 46.76 -16.66
C HIS A 841 11.23 46.69 -16.41
N ASP A 842 11.67 46.26 -15.23
CA ASP A 842 13.08 46.16 -14.86
C ASP A 842 13.58 44.72 -15.01
N PRO A 843 14.36 44.39 -16.07
CA PRO A 843 14.91 43.04 -16.24
C PRO A 843 15.94 42.66 -15.16
N SER A 844 16.48 43.63 -14.40
CA SER A 844 17.39 43.35 -13.29
C SER A 844 16.68 42.85 -12.04
N ALA A 845 15.37 43.03 -11.95
CA ALA A 845 14.53 42.52 -10.86
C ALA A 845 14.17 41.04 -11.00
N ILE A 846 14.39 40.43 -12.18
CA ILE A 846 14.19 38.99 -12.39
C ILE A 846 15.15 38.23 -11.46
N GLY A 847 14.66 37.19 -10.80
CA GLY A 847 15.38 36.36 -9.83
C GLY A 847 16.50 35.48 -10.41
N VAL A 848 17.30 36.01 -11.33
CA VAL A 848 18.56 35.43 -11.82
C VAL A 848 19.61 36.52 -11.95
N ARG A 849 20.79 36.31 -11.35
CA ARG A 849 21.87 37.29 -11.35
C ARG A 849 23.24 36.63 -11.31
N ALA A 850 24.13 36.98 -12.23
CA ALA A 850 25.55 36.72 -12.08
C ALA A 850 26.14 37.66 -11.02
N LEU A 851 26.66 37.09 -9.93
CA LEU A 851 27.33 37.84 -8.86
C LEU A 851 28.77 38.19 -9.26
N ASP A 852 29.40 37.30 -10.03
CA ASP A 852 30.71 37.44 -10.66
C ASP A 852 30.78 36.45 -11.86
N ASP A 853 31.93 36.35 -12.54
CA ASP A 853 32.12 35.47 -13.71
C ASP A 853 31.83 33.98 -13.44
N ARG A 854 31.87 33.54 -12.19
CA ARG A 854 31.74 32.12 -11.80
C ARG A 854 30.56 31.84 -10.88
N THR A 855 29.87 32.85 -10.38
CA THR A 855 28.81 32.66 -9.38
C THR A 855 27.49 33.20 -9.91
N VAL A 856 26.48 32.35 -10.04
CA VAL A 856 25.11 32.74 -10.42
C VAL A 856 24.14 32.46 -9.27
N GLU A 857 23.37 33.47 -8.90
CA GLU A 857 22.30 33.40 -7.90
C GLU A 857 20.94 33.30 -8.59
N PHE A 858 20.08 32.44 -8.04
CA PHE A 858 18.67 32.33 -8.38
C PHE A 858 17.82 32.61 -7.14
N ARG A 859 16.73 33.36 -7.34
CA ARG A 859 15.69 33.62 -6.35
C ARG A 859 14.35 33.19 -6.89
N LEU A 860 13.63 32.40 -6.09
CA LEU A 860 12.34 31.83 -6.45
C LEU A 860 11.21 32.62 -5.78
N ALA A 861 10.08 32.74 -6.47
CA ALA A 861 8.86 33.33 -5.92
C ALA A 861 8.20 32.41 -4.86
N ALA A 862 8.47 31.11 -4.92
CA ALA A 862 7.92 30.09 -4.04
C ALA A 862 8.86 28.86 -4.01
N PRO A 863 8.82 28.02 -2.94
CA PRO A 863 9.61 26.80 -2.90
C PRO A 863 9.23 25.86 -4.04
N ALA A 864 10.21 25.33 -4.77
CA ALA A 864 9.96 24.55 -5.97
C ALA A 864 10.74 23.21 -5.94
N PRO A 865 10.10 22.09 -5.56
CA PRO A 865 10.78 20.80 -5.38
C PRO A 865 11.38 20.24 -6.68
N TYR A 866 10.90 20.72 -7.83
CA TYR A 866 11.36 20.36 -9.17
C TYR A 866 12.47 21.27 -9.72
N PHE A 867 12.93 22.30 -8.97
CA PHE A 867 13.86 23.31 -9.49
C PHE A 867 15.17 22.72 -10.06
N MET A 868 15.73 21.70 -9.39
CA MET A 868 16.92 21.01 -9.90
C MET A 868 16.69 20.30 -11.24
N SER A 869 15.45 19.87 -11.53
CA SER A 869 15.09 19.33 -12.84
C SER A 869 15.00 20.43 -13.91
N VAL A 870 14.56 21.64 -13.53
CA VAL A 870 14.55 22.82 -14.42
C VAL A 870 15.98 23.19 -14.80
N MET A 871 16.91 23.20 -13.85
CA MET A 871 18.34 23.53 -14.07
C MET A 871 19.10 22.50 -14.93
N ASN A 872 18.52 21.32 -15.15
CA ASN A 872 19.03 20.31 -16.09
C ASN A 872 18.53 20.53 -17.53
N ARG A 873 17.77 21.59 -17.81
CA ARG A 873 17.26 21.86 -19.16
C ARG A 873 18.22 22.75 -19.95
N PRO A 874 18.35 22.58 -21.27
CA PRO A 874 19.25 23.40 -22.10
C PRO A 874 18.86 24.88 -22.09
N ASP A 875 17.57 25.21 -22.03
CA ASP A 875 17.05 26.58 -21.99
C ASP A 875 17.23 27.28 -20.64
N SER A 876 17.67 26.56 -19.62
CA SER A 876 18.06 27.10 -18.29
C SER A 876 19.58 27.31 -18.15
N GLY A 877 20.34 26.82 -19.13
CA GLY A 877 21.80 26.87 -19.14
C GLY A 877 22.35 28.15 -19.77
N PRO A 878 23.69 28.26 -19.86
CA PRO A 878 24.33 29.37 -20.54
C PRO A 878 23.99 29.37 -22.03
N GLN A 879 23.85 30.56 -22.60
CA GLN A 879 23.70 30.77 -24.04
C GLN A 879 24.82 31.70 -24.53
N PRO A 880 25.39 31.48 -25.73
CA PRO A 880 26.59 32.20 -26.19
C PRO A 880 26.25 33.64 -26.57
N ARG A 881 26.21 34.52 -25.56
CA ARG A 881 25.76 35.90 -25.69
C ARG A 881 26.49 36.64 -26.81
N HIS A 882 27.81 36.50 -26.87
CA HIS A 882 28.66 37.14 -27.87
C HIS A 882 28.30 36.72 -29.31
N ALA A 883 27.99 35.45 -29.52
CA ALA A 883 27.59 34.93 -30.83
C ALA A 883 26.17 35.37 -31.22
N ILE A 884 25.24 35.33 -30.27
CA ILE A 884 23.84 35.72 -30.47
C ILE A 884 23.73 37.21 -30.77
N GLU A 885 24.42 38.07 -30.00
CA GLU A 885 24.43 39.53 -30.24
C GLU A 885 25.11 39.89 -31.57
N ALA A 886 26.12 39.13 -32.02
CA ALA A 886 26.82 39.37 -33.27
C ALA A 886 26.02 38.94 -34.52
N ALA A 887 25.32 37.80 -34.45
CA ALA A 887 24.68 37.17 -35.62
C ALA A 887 23.14 37.21 -35.62
N GLY A 888 22.50 37.66 -34.54
CA GLY A 888 21.05 37.70 -34.41
C GLY A 888 20.41 36.33 -34.63
N ASP A 889 19.30 36.27 -35.36
CA ASP A 889 18.58 35.01 -35.63
C ASP A 889 19.39 33.98 -36.46
N SER A 890 20.50 34.39 -37.07
CA SER A 890 21.38 33.50 -37.86
C SER A 890 22.50 32.85 -37.04
N TRP A 891 22.56 33.08 -35.72
CA TRP A 891 23.61 32.54 -34.84
C TRP A 891 23.69 31.01 -34.82
N THR A 892 22.59 30.33 -35.15
CA THR A 892 22.49 28.87 -35.20
C THR A 892 23.14 28.24 -36.44
N VAL A 893 23.57 29.06 -37.41
CA VAL A 893 24.29 28.61 -38.62
C VAL A 893 25.77 28.34 -38.31
N GLU A 894 26.46 29.33 -37.74
CA GLU A 894 27.84 29.17 -37.22
C GLU A 894 27.79 28.89 -35.72
N GLN A 895 27.50 27.63 -35.39
CA GLN A 895 27.17 27.23 -34.02
C GLN A 895 28.34 27.42 -33.05
N VAL A 896 28.10 28.24 -32.02
CA VAL A 896 28.92 28.29 -30.80
C VAL A 896 28.23 27.47 -29.73
N VAL A 897 28.88 26.40 -29.28
CA VAL A 897 28.32 25.37 -28.40
C VAL A 897 29.23 25.13 -27.20
N SER A 898 28.66 24.66 -26.09
CA SER A 898 29.43 24.28 -24.89
C SER A 898 29.58 22.76 -24.77
N GLY A 899 28.55 22.02 -25.15
CA GLY A 899 28.48 20.56 -25.05
C GLY A 899 29.26 19.80 -26.12
N ALA A 900 29.09 18.48 -26.10
CA ALA A 900 30.00 17.53 -26.74
C ALA A 900 29.90 17.43 -28.27
N PHE A 901 28.80 17.91 -28.83
CA PHE A 901 28.47 17.78 -30.23
C PHE A 901 28.18 19.13 -30.88
N ARG A 902 28.23 19.15 -32.20
CA ARG A 902 27.73 20.23 -33.06
C ARG A 902 26.88 19.66 -34.19
N VAL A 903 25.93 20.44 -34.70
CA VAL A 903 25.17 20.04 -35.88
C VAL A 903 26.03 20.27 -37.13
N VAL A 904 26.11 19.27 -38.00
CA VAL A 904 26.80 19.39 -39.30
C VAL A 904 25.84 19.27 -40.48
N GLN A 905 24.64 18.75 -40.25
CA GLN A 905 23.57 18.68 -41.24
C GLN A 905 22.22 18.79 -40.55
N LEU A 906 21.34 19.65 -41.09
CA LEU A 906 19.96 19.82 -40.67
C LEU A 906 19.07 19.87 -41.92
N CYS A 907 18.37 18.78 -42.19
CA CYS A 907 17.46 18.62 -43.33
C CYS A 907 16.09 18.12 -42.84
N ASP A 908 15.06 18.21 -43.70
CA ASP A 908 13.69 17.80 -43.36
C ASP A 908 13.55 16.32 -42.98
N ASP A 909 14.47 15.47 -43.45
CA ASP A 909 14.47 14.03 -43.26
C ASP A 909 15.65 13.49 -42.42
N THR A 910 16.67 14.31 -42.17
CA THR A 910 17.93 13.90 -41.53
C THR A 910 18.57 15.02 -40.71
N VAL A 911 18.99 14.72 -39.48
CA VAL A 911 19.86 15.60 -38.66
C VAL A 911 21.12 14.85 -38.27
N VAL A 912 22.29 15.46 -38.46
CA VAL A 912 23.58 14.83 -38.17
C VAL A 912 24.37 15.67 -37.17
N LEU A 913 24.86 15.00 -36.13
CA LEU A 913 25.78 15.56 -35.13
C LEU A 913 27.16 14.93 -35.24
N GLU A 914 28.20 15.73 -35.00
CA GLU A 914 29.58 15.27 -34.87
C GLU A 914 30.17 15.68 -33.54
N ARG A 915 30.91 14.75 -32.91
CA ARG A 915 31.63 15.01 -31.66
C ARG A 915 32.75 16.01 -31.90
N ARG A 916 32.91 16.97 -31.00
CA ARG A 916 33.96 17.99 -31.11
C ARG A 916 35.33 17.43 -30.70
N GLN A 917 36.38 18.00 -31.28
CA GLN A 917 37.77 17.66 -30.98
C GLN A 917 38.29 18.51 -29.80
N GLY A 918 39.11 17.92 -28.93
CA GLY A 918 39.78 18.63 -27.82
C GLY A 918 38.93 18.87 -26.57
N GLU A 919 37.79 18.21 -26.44
CA GLU A 919 36.92 18.29 -25.27
C GLU A 919 37.45 17.50 -24.06
N ALA A 920 36.91 17.81 -22.88
CA ALA A 920 37.12 16.99 -21.70
C ALA A 920 36.69 15.54 -21.99
N PRO A 921 37.53 14.54 -21.68
CA PRO A 921 37.26 13.17 -22.09
C PRO A 921 36.00 12.62 -21.41
N ARG A 922 34.94 12.43 -22.20
CA ARG A 922 33.71 11.69 -21.81
C ARG A 922 33.91 10.18 -22.07
N ARG A 923 33.13 9.34 -21.40
CA ARG A 923 33.35 7.88 -21.34
C ARG A 923 33.02 7.12 -22.63
N GLY A 924 32.15 7.68 -23.46
CA GLY A 924 31.61 7.01 -24.64
C GLY A 924 32.51 7.06 -25.87
N ASN A 925 32.22 6.18 -26.82
CA ASN A 925 32.92 6.05 -28.10
C ASN A 925 32.11 6.57 -29.31
N VAL A 926 30.90 7.11 -29.09
CA VAL A 926 30.08 7.71 -30.16
C VAL A 926 30.76 8.97 -30.69
N ALA A 927 31.09 8.97 -31.98
CA ALA A 927 31.70 10.09 -32.69
C ALA A 927 30.70 10.83 -33.58
N ARG A 928 29.62 10.15 -34.01
CA ARG A 928 28.62 10.68 -34.93
C ARG A 928 27.22 10.21 -34.52
N VAL A 929 26.23 11.08 -34.64
CA VAL A 929 24.82 10.75 -34.39
C VAL A 929 23.99 11.15 -35.60
N GLU A 930 23.12 10.25 -36.08
CA GLU A 930 22.25 10.48 -37.23
C GLU A 930 20.79 10.26 -36.84
N PHE A 931 20.01 11.34 -36.76
CA PHE A 931 18.56 11.23 -36.65
C PHE A 931 17.94 11.10 -38.03
N ARG A 932 17.03 10.14 -38.21
CA ARG A 932 16.34 9.87 -39.48
C ARG A 932 14.84 9.92 -39.29
N ARG A 933 14.17 10.73 -40.11
CA ARG A 933 12.71 10.80 -40.12
C ARG A 933 12.14 9.57 -40.80
N ALA A 934 11.39 8.77 -40.05
CA ALA A 934 10.65 7.66 -40.63
C ALA A 934 9.42 7.34 -39.77
N PRO A 935 8.27 7.00 -40.40
CA PRO A 935 7.16 6.39 -39.70
C PRO A 935 7.64 5.14 -38.97
N ALA A 936 7.06 4.86 -37.81
CA ALA A 936 7.57 3.81 -36.94
C ALA A 936 7.58 2.40 -37.59
N GLN A 937 6.68 2.08 -38.55
CA GLN A 937 6.73 0.81 -39.29
C GLN A 937 8.02 0.70 -40.13
N ARG A 938 8.43 1.80 -40.77
CA ARG A 938 9.66 1.85 -41.57
C ARG A 938 10.90 1.84 -40.67
N SER A 939 10.85 2.54 -39.53
CA SER A 939 11.92 2.50 -38.53
C SER A 939 12.15 1.08 -38.01
N LEU A 940 11.09 0.30 -37.77
CA LEU A 940 11.23 -1.09 -37.33
C LEU A 940 11.87 -1.98 -38.41
N ALA A 941 11.46 -1.82 -39.67
CA ALA A 941 12.06 -2.54 -40.79
C ALA A 941 13.54 -2.17 -41.01
N ALA A 942 13.93 -0.92 -40.75
CA ALA A 942 15.32 -0.47 -40.79
C ALA A 942 16.12 -1.02 -39.60
N TYR A 943 15.58 -0.99 -38.38
CA TYR A 943 16.20 -1.56 -37.18
C TYR A 943 16.46 -3.07 -37.31
N ARG A 944 15.51 -3.82 -37.87
CA ARG A 944 15.69 -5.27 -38.14
C ARG A 944 16.74 -5.58 -39.19
N ARG A 945 17.07 -4.63 -40.06
CA ARG A 945 18.13 -4.72 -41.08
C ARG A 945 19.44 -4.07 -40.63
N ASP A 946 19.57 -3.76 -39.34
CA ASP A 946 20.73 -3.10 -38.74
C ASP A 946 21.08 -1.73 -39.37
N GLU A 947 20.08 -1.06 -39.96
CA GLU A 947 20.21 0.31 -40.49
C GLU A 947 19.95 1.39 -39.43
N LEU A 948 19.44 1.00 -38.25
CA LEU A 948 19.18 1.84 -37.08
C LEU A 948 19.59 1.09 -35.81
N GLU A 949 20.24 1.78 -34.88
CA GLU A 949 20.55 1.26 -33.55
C GLU A 949 19.46 1.59 -32.53
N VAL A 950 18.72 2.67 -32.74
CA VAL A 950 17.65 3.11 -31.84
C VAL A 950 16.39 3.51 -32.61
N ILE A 951 15.22 3.09 -32.12
CA ILE A 951 13.93 3.66 -32.50
C ILE A 951 13.39 4.43 -31.29
N ALA A 952 13.15 5.73 -31.46
CA ALA A 952 12.51 6.57 -30.46
C ALA A 952 11.12 6.97 -30.95
N VAL A 953 10.07 6.32 -30.44
CA VAL A 953 8.67 6.65 -30.75
C VAL A 953 8.08 7.41 -29.57
N ARG A 954 7.91 8.72 -29.75
CA ARG A 954 7.34 9.61 -28.76
C ARG A 954 6.29 10.47 -29.47
N TYR A 955 5.09 10.50 -28.89
CA TYR A 955 3.84 11.02 -29.48
C TYR A 955 3.26 10.11 -30.59
N THR A 956 2.09 9.53 -30.28
CA THR A 956 1.04 9.11 -31.23
C THR A 956 1.56 8.48 -32.52
N PRO A 957 1.89 7.18 -32.50
CA PRO A 957 0.94 6.25 -33.09
C PRO A 957 0.65 5.02 -32.22
N ARG A 958 -0.40 4.30 -32.61
CA ARG A 958 -0.85 3.06 -31.98
C ARG A 958 0.24 2.00 -32.02
N LEU A 959 0.63 1.43 -30.87
CA LEU A 959 1.61 0.34 -30.81
C LEU A 959 1.20 -0.88 -31.65
N ALA A 960 -0.10 -1.19 -31.69
CA ALA A 960 -0.65 -2.33 -32.41
C ALA A 960 -0.47 -2.24 -33.94
N ASP A 961 -0.34 -1.03 -34.49
CA ASP A 961 -0.05 -0.83 -35.92
C ASP A 961 1.44 -1.03 -36.25
N LEU A 962 2.28 -1.28 -35.24
CA LEU A 962 3.73 -1.15 -35.31
C LEU A 962 4.50 -2.36 -34.82
N MET A 963 4.07 -3.03 -33.76
CA MET A 963 4.86 -4.05 -33.08
C MET A 963 3.93 -5.11 -32.46
N PRO A 964 4.12 -6.41 -32.74
CA PRO A 964 3.59 -7.46 -31.87
C PRO A 964 4.18 -7.31 -30.48
N ALA A 965 3.44 -7.73 -29.44
CA ALA A 965 3.85 -7.67 -28.04
C ALA A 965 5.22 -8.33 -27.75
N ASP A 966 5.71 -9.17 -28.67
CA ASP A 966 6.93 -9.97 -28.55
C ASP A 966 8.14 -9.39 -29.32
N THR A 967 8.28 -8.07 -29.44
CA THR A 967 9.53 -7.53 -30.04
C THR A 967 10.66 -7.55 -29.00
N PRO A 968 11.68 -8.41 -29.14
CA PRO A 968 12.84 -8.36 -28.25
C PRO A 968 13.46 -6.96 -28.35
N ASP A 969 13.91 -6.43 -27.22
CA ASP A 969 14.54 -5.10 -27.06
C ASP A 969 13.60 -3.88 -26.91
N ALA A 970 12.28 -4.06 -26.96
CA ALA A 970 11.33 -2.96 -26.74
C ALA A 970 11.20 -2.61 -25.24
N THR A 971 11.37 -1.33 -24.90
CA THR A 971 11.14 -0.80 -23.54
C THR A 971 9.96 0.18 -23.55
N LEU A 972 8.96 -0.09 -22.72
CA LEU A 972 7.87 0.84 -22.43
C LEU A 972 8.22 1.70 -21.22
N GLY A 973 8.18 3.02 -21.40
CA GLY A 973 8.28 3.98 -20.31
C GLY A 973 7.00 4.07 -19.47
N PRO A 974 7.02 4.91 -18.43
CA PRO A 974 5.83 5.15 -17.61
C PRO A 974 4.77 5.96 -18.39
N ALA A 975 3.50 5.84 -17.98
CA ALA A 975 2.39 6.58 -18.57
C ALA A 975 2.40 8.05 -18.12
N ALA A 976 3.25 8.84 -18.76
CA ALA A 976 3.55 10.22 -18.37
C ALA A 976 2.98 11.28 -19.33
N TRP A 977 2.27 10.89 -20.39
CA TRP A 977 1.58 11.81 -21.28
C TRP A 977 0.07 11.74 -21.07
N SER A 978 -0.61 12.89 -21.03
CA SER A 978 -2.08 12.96 -20.92
C SER A 978 -2.67 13.54 -22.20
N GLY A 979 -3.65 12.84 -22.78
CA GLY A 979 -4.48 13.30 -23.88
C GLY A 979 -5.89 13.60 -23.40
N TYR A 980 -6.41 14.77 -23.75
CA TYR A 980 -7.67 15.29 -23.25
C TYR A 980 -8.37 16.19 -24.27
N LEU A 981 -9.70 16.28 -24.17
CA LEU A 981 -10.48 17.29 -24.87
C LEU A 981 -10.38 18.60 -24.10
N SER A 982 -9.94 19.65 -24.76
CA SER A 982 -9.92 21.01 -24.27
C SER A 982 -11.02 21.84 -24.93
N PHE A 983 -11.48 22.86 -24.23
CA PHE A 983 -12.58 23.73 -24.66
C PHE A 983 -12.12 25.17 -24.84
N ASP A 984 -12.67 25.85 -25.83
CA ASP A 984 -12.71 27.32 -25.84
C ASP A 984 -13.76 27.75 -24.80
N HIS A 985 -13.31 28.22 -23.63
CA HIS A 985 -14.18 28.68 -22.55
C HIS A 985 -14.81 30.06 -22.82
N SER A 986 -14.46 30.72 -23.93
CA SER A 986 -15.09 31.96 -24.40
C SER A 986 -16.22 31.73 -25.42
N HIS A 987 -16.26 30.56 -26.07
CA HIS A 987 -17.27 30.27 -27.08
C HIS A 987 -18.68 30.10 -26.46
N PRO A 988 -19.77 30.59 -27.11
CA PRO A 988 -21.11 30.63 -26.52
C PRO A 988 -21.66 29.28 -26.03
N ASP A 989 -21.29 28.18 -26.70
CA ASP A 989 -21.74 26.84 -26.31
C ASP A 989 -20.81 26.18 -25.28
N THR A 990 -19.51 26.07 -25.57
CA THR A 990 -18.55 25.37 -24.70
C THR A 990 -18.21 26.13 -23.42
N SER A 991 -18.56 27.42 -23.31
CA SER A 991 -18.52 28.16 -22.03
C SER A 991 -19.57 27.68 -21.01
N LYS A 992 -20.66 27.02 -21.46
CA LYS A 992 -21.73 26.49 -20.60
C LYS A 992 -21.24 25.25 -19.85
N LEU A 993 -21.17 25.33 -18.51
CA LEU A 993 -20.74 24.22 -17.65
C LEU A 993 -21.63 22.97 -17.82
N ASP A 994 -22.94 23.15 -17.91
CA ASP A 994 -23.88 22.03 -18.10
C ASP A 994 -23.65 21.30 -19.43
N LEU A 995 -23.28 21.99 -20.53
CA LEU A 995 -22.93 21.32 -21.78
C LEU A 995 -21.65 20.50 -21.60
N ARG A 996 -20.61 21.07 -20.98
CA ARG A 996 -19.36 20.33 -20.75
C ARG A 996 -19.57 19.10 -19.86
N ARG A 997 -20.41 19.21 -18.81
CA ARG A 997 -20.80 18.07 -17.96
C ARG A 997 -21.57 17.01 -18.75
N ALA A 998 -22.53 17.41 -19.58
CA ALA A 998 -23.25 16.48 -20.45
C ALA A 998 -22.29 15.72 -21.36
N LEU A 999 -21.36 16.41 -22.03
CA LEU A 999 -20.35 15.80 -22.88
C LEU A 999 -19.45 14.84 -22.09
N ALA A 1000 -19.00 15.21 -20.89
CA ALA A 1000 -18.14 14.37 -20.04
C ALA A 1000 -18.84 13.09 -19.54
N LEU A 1001 -20.10 13.20 -19.11
CA LEU A 1001 -20.94 12.08 -18.67
C LEU A 1001 -21.37 11.17 -19.82
N ALA A 1002 -21.39 11.69 -21.06
CA ALA A 1002 -21.69 10.93 -22.25
C ALA A 1002 -20.45 10.32 -22.92
N VAL A 1003 -19.29 10.25 -22.23
CA VAL A 1003 -18.12 9.53 -22.73
C VAL A 1003 -18.17 8.06 -22.28
N ASP A 1004 -18.53 7.16 -23.20
CA ASP A 1004 -18.40 5.72 -22.99
C ASP A 1004 -16.91 5.30 -23.02
N ARG A 1005 -16.36 5.10 -21.82
CA ARG A 1005 -14.96 4.70 -21.62
C ARG A 1005 -14.69 3.24 -21.91
N GLU A 1006 -15.70 2.36 -21.86
CA GLU A 1006 -15.55 0.95 -22.24
C GLU A 1006 -15.40 0.84 -23.75
N ARG A 1007 -16.24 1.57 -24.50
CA ARG A 1007 -16.11 1.69 -25.96
C ARG A 1007 -14.79 2.32 -26.37
N LEU A 1008 -14.33 3.33 -25.64
CA LEU A 1008 -13.01 3.93 -25.84
C LEU A 1008 -11.88 2.91 -25.58
N ALA A 1009 -11.96 2.14 -24.50
CA ALA A 1009 -10.98 1.11 -24.15
C ALA A 1009 -10.86 0.05 -25.25
N ALA A 1010 -11.96 -0.37 -25.85
CA ALA A 1010 -11.96 -1.33 -26.97
C ALA A 1010 -11.21 -0.82 -28.22
N ALA A 1011 -11.04 0.50 -28.36
CA ALA A 1011 -10.30 1.14 -29.46
C ALA A 1011 -8.85 1.51 -29.09
N MET A 1012 -8.42 1.26 -27.83
CA MET A 1012 -7.12 1.71 -27.33
C MET A 1012 -5.96 0.80 -27.76
N PRO A 1013 -4.84 1.37 -28.21
CA PRO A 1013 -3.59 0.64 -28.41
C PRO A 1013 -2.94 0.20 -27.08
N VAL A 1014 -2.10 -0.84 -27.12
CA VAL A 1014 -1.41 -1.42 -25.94
C VAL A 1014 -0.50 -0.43 -25.18
N ASN A 1015 0.04 0.60 -25.83
CA ASN A 1015 0.86 1.64 -25.18
C ASN A 1015 0.03 2.79 -24.58
N MET A 1016 -1.30 2.71 -24.65
CA MET A 1016 -2.22 3.73 -24.16
C MET A 1016 -3.22 3.11 -23.19
N MET A 1017 -3.69 3.91 -22.25
CA MET A 1017 -4.72 3.52 -21.29
C MET A 1017 -5.79 4.60 -21.24
N VAL A 1018 -7.04 4.17 -21.03
CA VAL A 1018 -8.14 5.13 -20.85
C VAL A 1018 -7.91 5.94 -19.59
N ALA A 1019 -8.07 7.25 -19.68
CA ALA A 1019 -7.99 8.13 -18.53
C ALA A 1019 -9.26 8.02 -17.67
N THR A 1020 -9.10 7.50 -16.46
CA THR A 1020 -10.14 7.46 -15.43
C THR A 1020 -9.89 8.47 -14.31
N GLY A 1021 -8.67 9.00 -14.20
CA GLY A 1021 -8.28 10.01 -13.21
C GLY A 1021 -8.26 11.43 -13.77
N GLY A 1022 -7.38 12.24 -13.20
CA GLY A 1022 -7.23 13.65 -13.55
C GLY A 1022 -6.44 13.95 -14.82
N VAL A 1023 -6.11 15.23 -15.03
CA VAL A 1023 -5.28 15.67 -16.17
C VAL A 1023 -3.80 15.41 -15.90
N VAL A 1024 -3.39 15.39 -14.63
CA VAL A 1024 -2.07 14.92 -14.20
C VAL A 1024 -1.99 13.42 -14.51
N PRO A 1025 -0.97 12.91 -15.23
CA PRO A 1025 -0.86 11.50 -15.58
C PRO A 1025 -0.39 10.63 -14.39
N PRO A 1026 -0.72 9.33 -14.36
CA PRO A 1026 -0.49 8.47 -13.20
C PRO A 1026 0.99 8.18 -12.89
N ALA A 1027 1.90 8.46 -13.83
CA ALA A 1027 3.34 8.39 -13.61
C ALA A 1027 3.93 9.54 -12.75
N LEU A 1028 3.15 10.57 -12.42
CA LEU A 1028 3.58 11.70 -11.60
C LEU A 1028 2.92 11.67 -10.21
N GLN A 1029 3.57 12.30 -9.22
CA GLN A 1029 2.92 12.62 -7.95
C GLN A 1029 1.79 13.64 -8.16
N GLY A 1030 0.79 13.62 -7.29
CA GLY A 1030 -0.37 14.50 -7.40
C GLY A 1030 -1.38 14.07 -8.47
N HIS A 1031 -1.18 12.90 -9.10
CA HIS A 1031 -2.22 12.31 -9.95
C HIS A 1031 -3.43 11.93 -9.10
N THR A 1032 -4.61 12.37 -9.49
CA THR A 1032 -5.84 12.07 -8.75
C THR A 1032 -6.59 10.93 -9.45
N PRO A 1033 -6.63 9.71 -8.89
CA PRO A 1033 -7.26 8.58 -9.57
C PRO A 1033 -8.79 8.65 -9.49
N ASP A 1034 -9.45 8.10 -10.50
CA ASP A 1034 -10.91 7.86 -10.53
C ASP A 1034 -11.80 9.10 -10.35
N ILE A 1035 -11.33 10.29 -10.76
CA ILE A 1035 -12.11 11.55 -10.70
C ILE A 1035 -12.78 11.92 -12.02
N ALA A 1036 -12.44 11.27 -13.14
CA ALA A 1036 -13.12 11.53 -14.39
C ALA A 1036 -14.60 11.13 -14.28
N LEU A 1037 -15.51 11.99 -14.74
CA LEU A 1037 -16.95 11.74 -14.66
C LEU A 1037 -17.30 10.43 -15.39
N ARG A 1038 -17.99 9.53 -14.69
CA ARG A 1038 -18.38 8.22 -15.21
C ARG A 1038 -19.46 8.35 -16.27
N PHE A 1039 -19.54 7.34 -17.14
CA PHE A 1039 -20.60 7.28 -18.13
C PHE A 1039 -21.96 7.16 -17.43
N ASP A 1040 -22.80 8.18 -17.58
CA ASP A 1040 -24.15 8.24 -17.02
C ASP A 1040 -25.05 8.94 -18.05
N PRO A 1041 -25.71 8.17 -18.95
CA PRO A 1041 -26.45 8.75 -20.06
C PRO A 1041 -27.69 9.53 -19.62
N ASP A 1042 -28.28 9.17 -18.47
CA ASP A 1042 -29.49 9.83 -17.98
C ASP A 1042 -29.12 11.19 -17.39
N LEU A 1043 -28.11 11.24 -16.52
CA LEU A 1043 -27.59 12.48 -15.97
C LEU A 1043 -26.98 13.38 -17.06
N ALA A 1044 -26.36 12.79 -18.09
CA ALA A 1044 -25.86 13.55 -19.25
C ALA A 1044 -26.99 14.28 -19.99
N ARG A 1045 -28.14 13.63 -20.21
CA ARG A 1045 -29.32 14.25 -20.84
C ARG A 1045 -29.93 15.33 -19.96
N GLU A 1046 -29.97 15.15 -18.64
CA GLU A 1046 -30.43 16.18 -17.70
C GLU A 1046 -29.56 17.44 -17.77
N HIS A 1047 -28.23 17.28 -17.79
CA HIS A 1047 -27.31 18.40 -17.96
C HIS A 1047 -27.48 19.06 -19.33
N LEU A 1048 -27.63 18.31 -20.42
CA LEU A 1048 -27.88 18.89 -21.73
C LEU A 1048 -29.18 19.72 -21.77
N ALA A 1049 -30.24 19.23 -21.13
CA ALA A 1049 -31.50 19.96 -21.03
C ALA A 1049 -31.32 21.31 -20.27
N ARG A 1050 -30.50 21.33 -19.20
CA ARG A 1050 -30.15 22.57 -18.49
C ARG A 1050 -29.28 23.52 -19.31
N ALA A 1051 -28.38 22.99 -20.13
CA ALA A 1051 -27.50 23.79 -20.99
C ALA A 1051 -28.26 24.57 -22.07
N GLY A 1052 -29.46 24.08 -22.45
CA GLY A 1052 -30.25 24.63 -23.55
C GLY A 1052 -29.68 24.24 -24.92
N PRO A 1053 -30.23 24.81 -26.02
CA PRO A 1053 -29.78 24.46 -27.36
C PRO A 1053 -28.31 24.79 -27.57
N ALA A 1054 -27.60 23.88 -28.24
CA ALA A 1054 -26.23 24.08 -28.74
C ALA A 1054 -26.26 24.18 -30.27
N GLY A 1055 -25.37 25.00 -30.84
CA GLY A 1055 -25.13 24.99 -32.29
C GLY A 1055 -24.44 23.71 -32.75
N PRO A 1056 -24.15 23.57 -34.06
CA PRO A 1056 -23.33 22.46 -34.56
C PRO A 1056 -21.96 22.51 -33.90
N LEU A 1057 -21.60 21.44 -33.18
CA LEU A 1057 -20.31 21.34 -32.52
C LEU A 1057 -19.26 20.86 -33.50
N ARG A 1058 -18.07 21.45 -33.43
CA ARG A 1058 -16.88 20.99 -34.17
C ARG A 1058 -15.83 20.54 -33.18
N LEU A 1059 -15.18 19.42 -33.47
CA LEU A 1059 -14.06 18.89 -32.72
C LEU A 1059 -12.86 18.77 -33.66
N ALA A 1060 -11.76 19.37 -33.27
CA ALA A 1060 -10.50 19.22 -33.99
C ALA A 1060 -9.58 18.19 -33.36
N VAL A 1061 -8.90 17.44 -34.22
CA VAL A 1061 -7.98 16.38 -33.80
C VAL A 1061 -6.86 16.25 -34.82
N LEU A 1062 -5.65 15.90 -34.36
CA LEU A 1062 -4.60 15.46 -35.27
C LEU A 1062 -5.07 14.20 -36.01
N GLU A 1063 -4.84 14.11 -37.31
CA GLU A 1063 -5.29 12.98 -38.15
C GLU A 1063 -4.93 11.61 -37.52
N GLU A 1064 -3.72 11.50 -36.97
CA GLU A 1064 -3.20 10.30 -36.29
C GLU A 1064 -4.01 9.90 -35.03
N ASN A 1065 -4.74 10.84 -34.43
CA ASN A 1065 -5.54 10.66 -33.21
C ASN A 1065 -7.03 10.55 -33.47
N ARG A 1066 -7.49 10.61 -34.74
CA ARG A 1066 -8.91 10.54 -35.10
C ARG A 1066 -9.63 9.35 -34.45
N SER A 1067 -8.94 8.24 -34.37
CA SER A 1067 -9.47 7.02 -33.81
C SER A 1067 -9.72 7.03 -32.30
N LEU A 1068 -9.13 7.96 -31.56
CA LEU A 1068 -9.37 8.16 -30.14
C LEU A 1068 -10.66 8.94 -29.90
N VAL A 1069 -11.03 9.83 -30.81
CA VAL A 1069 -12.21 10.71 -30.67
C VAL A 1069 -13.45 10.17 -31.38
N ALA A 1070 -13.29 9.30 -32.39
CA ALA A 1070 -14.43 8.73 -33.11
C ALA A 1070 -15.41 7.95 -32.18
N PRO A 1071 -14.96 7.08 -31.25
CA PRO A 1071 -15.87 6.43 -30.29
C PRO A 1071 -16.57 7.42 -29.37
N VAL A 1072 -15.90 8.51 -29.00
CA VAL A 1072 -16.45 9.56 -28.13
C VAL A 1072 -17.57 10.33 -28.83
N VAL A 1073 -17.34 10.76 -30.07
CA VAL A 1073 -18.35 11.46 -30.88
C VAL A 1073 -19.55 10.56 -31.17
N GLU A 1074 -19.33 9.27 -31.40
CA GLU A 1074 -20.41 8.31 -31.58
C GLU A 1074 -21.25 8.13 -30.30
N SER A 1075 -20.60 8.04 -29.13
CA SER A 1075 -21.27 7.99 -27.83
C SER A 1075 -22.10 9.26 -27.56
N TRP A 1076 -21.59 10.44 -27.93
CA TRP A 1076 -22.35 11.70 -27.86
C TRP A 1076 -23.56 11.70 -28.79
N ARG A 1077 -23.42 11.20 -30.02
CA ARG A 1077 -24.55 11.10 -30.97
C ARG A 1077 -25.65 10.20 -30.43
N GLU A 1078 -25.30 9.03 -29.91
CA GLU A 1078 -26.26 8.04 -29.38
C GLU A 1078 -26.93 8.51 -28.07
N THR A 1079 -26.16 9.12 -27.17
CA THR A 1079 -26.63 9.48 -25.82
C THR A 1079 -27.39 10.81 -25.81
N LEU A 1080 -26.84 11.81 -26.51
CA LEU A 1080 -27.27 13.21 -26.44
C LEU A 1080 -27.97 13.68 -27.71
N GLY A 1081 -27.92 12.92 -28.80
CA GLY A 1081 -28.45 13.36 -30.10
C GLY A 1081 -27.68 14.53 -30.71
N LEU A 1082 -26.46 14.81 -30.22
CA LEU A 1082 -25.59 15.87 -30.74
C LEU A 1082 -24.76 15.32 -31.90
N ASP A 1083 -24.84 15.98 -33.07
CA ASP A 1083 -23.94 15.68 -34.18
C ASP A 1083 -22.71 16.59 -34.10
N VAL A 1084 -21.53 15.98 -34.01
CA VAL A 1084 -20.24 16.69 -33.89
C VAL A 1084 -19.41 16.42 -35.13
N GLU A 1085 -19.06 17.48 -35.85
CA GLU A 1085 -18.18 17.40 -37.01
C GLU A 1085 -16.72 17.28 -36.54
N ILE A 1086 -16.03 16.24 -37.01
CA ILE A 1086 -14.60 16.03 -36.75
C ILE A 1086 -13.81 16.70 -37.86
N TYR A 1087 -12.94 17.65 -37.50
CA TYR A 1087 -11.99 18.28 -38.41
C TYR A 1087 -10.57 17.76 -38.12
N ASP A 1088 -10.00 17.02 -39.08
CA ASP A 1088 -8.63 16.51 -38.98
C ASP A 1088 -7.62 17.57 -39.40
N TRP A 1089 -6.63 17.85 -38.55
CA TRP A 1089 -5.51 18.72 -38.91
C TRP A 1089 -4.25 17.92 -39.17
N THR A 1090 -3.53 18.34 -40.19
CA THR A 1090 -2.16 17.90 -40.46
C THR A 1090 -1.19 18.52 -39.46
N PRO A 1091 -0.03 17.89 -39.19
CA PRO A 1091 1.01 18.48 -38.36
C PRO A 1091 1.49 19.88 -38.80
N VAL A 1092 1.35 20.19 -40.10
CA VAL A 1092 1.69 21.52 -40.66
C VAL A 1092 0.62 22.57 -40.31
N GLU A 1093 -0.65 22.19 -40.29
CA GLU A 1093 -1.76 23.05 -39.87
C GLU A 1093 -1.71 23.35 -38.37
N LEU A 1094 -1.29 22.38 -37.54
CA LEU A 1094 -1.04 22.58 -36.11
C LEU A 1094 -0.03 23.72 -35.84
N LEU A 1095 0.97 23.88 -36.71
CA LEU A 1095 1.95 24.98 -36.60
C LEU A 1095 1.41 26.34 -37.07
N ARG A 1096 0.28 26.36 -37.80
CA ARG A 1096 -0.34 27.58 -38.36
C ARG A 1096 -1.48 28.14 -37.51
N PHE A 1097 -2.34 27.30 -36.94
CA PHE A 1097 -3.47 27.74 -36.12
C PHE A 1097 -3.01 28.03 -34.69
N ARG A 1098 -2.80 29.32 -34.39
CA ARG A 1098 -2.51 29.78 -33.02
C ARG A 1098 -3.42 30.98 -32.68
N PRO A 1099 -4.35 30.84 -31.71
CA PRO A 1099 -4.58 29.66 -30.87
C PRO A 1099 -5.37 28.56 -31.62
N PRO A 1100 -5.32 27.29 -31.16
CA PRO A 1100 -6.00 26.15 -31.80
C PRO A 1100 -7.49 26.36 -32.07
N TRP A 1101 -8.15 27.24 -31.32
CA TRP A 1101 -9.60 27.49 -31.36
C TRP A 1101 -10.11 28.09 -32.67
N GLU A 1102 -9.24 28.63 -33.52
CA GLU A 1102 -9.63 29.14 -34.84
C GLU A 1102 -10.32 28.07 -35.70
N ALA A 1103 -9.98 26.80 -35.48
CA ALA A 1103 -10.48 25.72 -36.30
C ALA A 1103 -11.56 24.84 -35.62
N ALA A 1104 -11.66 24.80 -34.29
CA ALA A 1104 -12.81 24.21 -33.57
C ALA A 1104 -12.92 24.68 -32.10
N PRO A 1105 -14.13 24.82 -31.53
CA PRO A 1105 -14.33 25.16 -30.11
C PRO A 1105 -14.01 24.00 -29.15
N ILE A 1106 -13.85 22.78 -29.66
CA ILE A 1106 -13.37 21.60 -28.94
C ILE A 1106 -12.13 21.08 -29.65
N VAL A 1107 -11.04 20.84 -28.91
CA VAL A 1107 -9.78 20.36 -29.49
C VAL A 1107 -9.26 19.18 -28.67
N MET A 1108 -8.96 18.07 -29.32
CA MET A 1108 -8.19 16.98 -28.72
C MET A 1108 -6.71 17.35 -28.75
N THR A 1109 -6.13 17.52 -27.55
CA THR A 1109 -4.72 17.86 -27.38
C THR A 1109 -4.08 16.94 -26.35
N GLY A 1110 -2.79 17.10 -26.10
CA GLY A 1110 -2.15 16.44 -24.99
C GLY A 1110 -0.80 17.01 -24.63
N TRP A 1111 -0.30 16.59 -23.47
CA TRP A 1111 0.81 17.24 -22.80
C TRP A 1111 1.76 16.21 -22.18
N LEU A 1112 3.07 16.42 -22.37
CA LEU A 1112 4.16 15.66 -21.74
C LEU A 1112 4.89 16.58 -20.75
N PRO A 1113 5.17 16.14 -19.50
CA PRO A 1113 5.78 16.99 -18.49
C PRO A 1113 7.18 17.47 -18.91
N GLY A 1114 7.45 18.75 -18.67
CA GLY A 1114 8.78 19.34 -18.79
C GLY A 1114 9.65 19.09 -17.55
N TYR A 1115 9.01 18.90 -16.39
CA TYR A 1115 9.59 18.47 -15.12
C TYR A 1115 8.54 17.63 -14.35
N PRO A 1116 8.97 16.72 -13.45
CA PRO A 1116 8.08 15.73 -12.85
C PRO A 1116 7.30 16.29 -11.64
N ASP A 1117 6.35 17.19 -11.89
CA ASP A 1117 5.54 17.81 -10.83
C ASP A 1117 4.12 18.16 -11.33
N PRO A 1118 3.07 18.00 -10.49
CA PRO A 1118 1.68 18.27 -10.87
C PRO A 1118 1.42 19.73 -11.25
N GLU A 1119 2.22 20.67 -10.73
CA GLU A 1119 2.15 22.08 -11.09
C GLU A 1119 2.31 22.29 -12.61
N TYR A 1120 3.10 21.43 -13.28
CA TYR A 1120 3.30 21.52 -14.73
C TYR A 1120 2.01 21.39 -15.54
N TYR A 1121 1.04 20.63 -15.02
CA TYR A 1121 -0.26 20.44 -15.64
C TYR A 1121 -1.26 21.46 -15.12
N LEU A 1122 -1.41 21.54 -13.79
CA LEU A 1122 -2.52 22.27 -13.19
C LEU A 1122 -2.30 23.78 -13.30
N ARG A 1123 -1.11 24.27 -12.98
CA ARG A 1123 -0.81 25.70 -13.04
C ARG A 1123 -0.69 26.18 -14.48
N LEU A 1124 0.18 25.54 -15.27
CA LEU A 1124 0.45 26.05 -16.62
C LEU A 1124 -0.77 25.94 -17.53
N LEU A 1125 -1.57 24.87 -17.45
CA LEU A 1125 -2.66 24.66 -18.40
C LEU A 1125 -3.99 25.30 -17.97
N PHE A 1126 -4.19 25.60 -16.68
CA PHE A 1126 -5.51 26.03 -16.17
C PHE A 1126 -5.47 27.26 -15.25
N GLN A 1127 -4.32 27.75 -14.78
CA GLN A 1127 -4.32 29.01 -14.02
C GLN A 1127 -4.78 30.16 -14.93
N SER A 1128 -5.68 31.02 -14.41
CA SER A 1128 -6.36 32.05 -15.22
C SER A 1128 -5.40 32.99 -15.95
N ASP A 1129 -4.21 33.28 -15.39
CA ASP A 1129 -3.23 34.20 -15.98
C ASP A 1129 -2.04 33.49 -16.68
N SER A 1130 -2.11 32.17 -16.85
CA SER A 1130 -1.10 31.41 -17.56
C SER A 1130 -1.23 31.58 -19.08
N ARG A 1131 -0.11 31.86 -19.77
CA ARG A 1131 -0.06 31.90 -21.25
C ARG A 1131 -0.40 30.54 -21.88
N THR A 1132 -0.13 29.44 -21.18
CA THR A 1132 -0.35 28.08 -21.69
C THR A 1132 -1.79 27.59 -21.44
N ASN A 1133 -2.60 28.38 -20.72
CA ASN A 1133 -4.05 28.20 -20.63
C ASN A 1133 -4.72 28.69 -21.91
N GLU A 1134 -4.45 28.00 -23.01
CA GLU A 1134 -4.93 28.42 -24.33
C GLU A 1134 -6.46 28.46 -24.39
N GLY A 1135 -7.16 27.60 -23.64
CA GLY A 1135 -8.62 27.53 -23.62
C GLY A 1135 -9.33 28.64 -22.83
N GLY A 1136 -8.58 29.46 -22.08
CA GLY A 1136 -9.16 30.54 -21.29
C GLY A 1136 -10.00 30.06 -20.10
N PHE A 1137 -9.67 28.90 -19.52
CA PHE A 1137 -10.32 28.44 -18.30
C PHE A 1137 -10.07 29.45 -17.17
N SER A 1138 -11.11 29.84 -16.43
CA SER A 1138 -10.96 30.73 -15.29
C SER A 1138 -11.89 30.36 -14.15
N HIS A 1139 -11.31 30.19 -12.96
CA HIS A 1139 -12.04 29.87 -11.75
C HIS A 1139 -11.25 30.33 -10.52
N ALA A 1140 -11.65 31.44 -9.90
CA ALA A 1140 -10.89 32.04 -8.79
C ALA A 1140 -10.55 31.06 -7.62
N PRO A 1141 -11.47 30.19 -7.16
CA PRO A 1141 -11.13 29.18 -6.15
C PRO A 1141 -10.03 28.21 -6.58
N PHE A 1142 -9.95 27.88 -7.89
CA PHE A 1142 -8.85 27.06 -8.42
C PHE A 1142 -7.53 27.82 -8.36
N ASP A 1143 -7.51 29.09 -8.79
CA ASP A 1143 -6.31 29.93 -8.75
C ASP A 1143 -5.80 30.09 -7.31
N GLU A 1144 -6.69 30.28 -6.33
CA GLU A 1144 -6.35 30.35 -4.90
C GLU A 1144 -5.73 29.06 -4.37
N VAL A 1145 -6.27 27.88 -4.76
CA VAL A 1145 -5.71 26.59 -4.37
C VAL A 1145 -4.32 26.38 -4.97
N ILE A 1146 -4.12 26.75 -6.23
CA ILE A 1146 -2.80 26.69 -6.89
C ILE A 1146 -1.78 27.58 -6.16
N GLU A 1147 -2.14 28.82 -5.82
CA GLU A 1147 -1.22 29.72 -5.10
C GLU A 1147 -0.93 29.24 -3.67
N ARG A 1148 -1.92 28.67 -2.98
CA ARG A 1148 -1.68 28.01 -1.68
C ARG A 1148 -0.73 26.82 -1.82
N ALA A 1149 -0.91 25.99 -2.85
CA ALA A 1149 -0.04 24.83 -3.10
C ALA A 1149 1.41 25.25 -3.34
N ARG A 1150 1.62 26.38 -4.03
CA ARG A 1150 2.96 26.95 -4.25
C ARG A 1150 3.61 27.42 -2.96
N GLN A 1151 2.85 27.99 -2.03
CA GLN A 1151 3.36 28.53 -0.77
C GLN A 1151 3.50 27.48 0.35
N GLU A 1152 2.90 26.31 0.17
CA GLU A 1152 2.92 25.22 1.14
C GLU A 1152 4.33 24.67 1.35
N ARG A 1153 4.69 24.41 2.61
CA ARG A 1153 6.02 23.95 3.02
C ARG A 1153 6.06 22.46 3.35
N SER A 1154 4.89 21.84 3.52
CA SER A 1154 4.77 20.40 3.67
C SER A 1154 4.48 19.75 2.32
N ASP A 1155 5.37 18.84 1.87
CA ASP A 1155 5.21 18.13 0.59
C ASP A 1155 3.83 17.45 0.48
N ARG A 1156 3.40 16.77 1.54
CA ARG A 1156 2.07 16.14 1.60
C ARG A 1156 0.92 17.14 1.49
N GLY A 1157 0.99 18.26 2.19
CA GLY A 1157 -0.04 19.30 2.14
C GLY A 1157 -0.12 19.96 0.76
N ARG A 1158 1.04 20.10 0.10
CA ARG A 1158 1.15 20.61 -1.27
C ARG A 1158 0.47 19.66 -2.26
N LEU A 1159 0.75 18.36 -2.17
CA LEU A 1159 0.12 17.34 -3.03
C LEU A 1159 -1.40 17.24 -2.80
N GLU A 1160 -1.87 17.35 -1.55
CA GLU A 1160 -3.31 17.42 -1.24
C GLU A 1160 -4.02 18.59 -1.96
N LEU A 1161 -3.40 19.77 -1.96
CA LEU A 1161 -3.93 20.93 -2.69
C LEU A 1161 -3.94 20.69 -4.21
N PHE A 1162 -2.94 20.00 -4.76
CA PHE A 1162 -2.96 19.63 -6.17
C PHE A 1162 -4.03 18.60 -6.51
N HIS A 1163 -4.29 17.61 -5.65
CA HIS A 1163 -5.42 16.70 -5.85
C HIS A 1163 -6.76 17.44 -5.82
N GLN A 1164 -6.90 18.43 -4.94
CA GLN A 1164 -8.07 19.31 -4.92
C GLN A 1164 -8.20 20.09 -6.23
N ALA A 1165 -7.11 20.68 -6.72
CA ALA A 1165 -7.09 21.45 -7.96
C ALA A 1165 -7.41 20.58 -9.20
N ASP A 1166 -6.86 19.38 -9.28
CA ASP A 1166 -7.12 18.41 -10.35
C ASP A 1166 -8.60 17.99 -10.38
N ARG A 1167 -9.19 17.72 -9.20
CA ARG A 1167 -10.63 17.45 -9.05
C ARG A 1167 -11.50 18.64 -9.46
N MET A 1168 -11.12 19.86 -9.08
CA MET A 1168 -11.84 21.08 -9.48
C MET A 1168 -11.88 21.23 -11.00
N VAL A 1169 -10.76 21.01 -11.69
CA VAL A 1169 -10.67 21.13 -13.15
C VAL A 1169 -11.46 20.02 -13.83
N VAL A 1170 -11.25 18.76 -13.44
CA VAL A 1170 -11.78 17.62 -14.20
C VAL A 1170 -13.23 17.30 -13.86
N ALA A 1171 -13.59 17.27 -12.57
CA ALA A 1171 -14.90 16.83 -12.11
C ALA A 1171 -15.85 18.01 -11.88
N ASP A 1172 -15.41 19.03 -11.12
CA ASP A 1172 -16.34 20.07 -10.65
C ASP A 1172 -16.68 21.08 -11.75
N ARG A 1173 -15.67 21.53 -12.50
CA ARG A 1173 -15.78 22.61 -13.50
C ARG A 1173 -15.65 22.13 -14.95
N VAL A 1174 -15.29 20.86 -15.15
CA VAL A 1174 -15.06 20.23 -16.47
C VAL A 1174 -14.28 21.17 -17.38
N GLY A 1175 -13.14 21.66 -16.90
CA GLY A 1175 -12.21 22.51 -17.63
C GLY A 1175 -11.60 21.80 -18.84
N CYS A 1176 -11.48 20.48 -18.75
CA CYS A 1176 -11.14 19.55 -19.82
C CYS A 1176 -11.84 18.19 -19.59
N ILE A 1177 -11.79 17.30 -20.59
CA ILE A 1177 -12.18 15.88 -20.44
C ILE A 1177 -10.95 15.00 -20.72
N PRO A 1178 -10.31 14.43 -19.68
CA PRO A 1178 -9.26 13.43 -19.87
C PRO A 1178 -9.79 12.21 -20.63
N LEU A 1179 -9.06 11.79 -21.67
CA LEU A 1179 -9.41 10.63 -22.49
C LEU A 1179 -8.41 9.47 -22.37
N VAL A 1180 -7.11 9.79 -22.34
CA VAL A 1180 -6.07 8.78 -22.46
C VAL A 1180 -4.78 9.18 -21.73
N TYR A 1181 -4.08 8.22 -21.14
CA TYR A 1181 -2.66 8.35 -20.79
C TYR A 1181 -1.82 7.48 -21.73
N ALA A 1182 -0.65 7.97 -22.16
CA ALA A 1182 0.22 7.25 -23.09
C ALA A 1182 1.63 7.02 -22.52
N ARG A 1183 2.18 5.85 -22.83
CA ARG A 1183 3.55 5.44 -22.52
C ARG A 1183 4.46 5.77 -23.70
N SER A 1184 5.61 6.39 -23.41
CA SER A 1184 6.69 6.49 -24.40
C SER A 1184 7.32 5.12 -24.63
N MET A 1185 7.83 4.86 -25.83
CA MET A 1185 8.52 3.62 -26.14
C MET A 1185 9.83 3.91 -26.86
N TRP A 1186 10.85 3.10 -26.54
CA TRP A 1186 12.08 3.06 -27.30
C TRP A 1186 12.51 1.61 -27.51
N VAL A 1187 13.21 1.39 -28.63
CA VAL A 1187 13.84 0.11 -28.96
C VAL A 1187 15.32 0.39 -29.17
N VAL A 1188 16.19 -0.32 -28.47
CA VAL A 1188 17.63 -0.05 -28.43
C VAL A 1188 18.38 -1.34 -28.64
N LYS A 1189 19.32 -1.37 -29.60
CA LYS A 1189 20.13 -2.57 -29.85
C LYS A 1189 20.93 -2.97 -28.60
N PRO A 1190 21.08 -4.27 -28.31
CA PRO A 1190 21.86 -4.75 -27.16
C PRO A 1190 23.33 -4.31 -27.13
N HIS A 1191 23.90 -3.91 -28.28
CA HIS A 1191 25.27 -3.40 -28.38
C HIS A 1191 25.41 -1.90 -28.07
N VAL A 1192 24.30 -1.21 -27.75
CA VAL A 1192 24.29 0.19 -27.30
C VAL A 1192 24.14 0.22 -25.78
N HIS A 1193 25.19 0.66 -25.10
CA HIS A 1193 25.26 0.71 -23.64
C HIS A 1193 25.13 2.13 -23.11
N GLY A 1194 24.49 2.28 -21.95
CA GLY A 1194 24.33 3.57 -21.27
C GLY A 1194 23.13 4.39 -21.72
N TRP A 1195 22.28 3.87 -22.62
CA TRP A 1195 21.05 4.53 -23.02
C TRP A 1195 20.03 4.56 -21.88
N TRP A 1196 19.49 5.74 -21.59
CA TRP A 1196 18.36 5.91 -20.68
C TRP A 1196 17.61 7.19 -21.04
N GLU A 1197 16.30 7.20 -20.79
CA GLU A 1197 15.43 8.35 -21.03
C GLU A 1197 14.33 8.43 -19.97
N PHE A 1198 13.97 9.65 -19.57
CA PHE A 1198 12.87 9.93 -18.65
C PHE A 1198 12.19 11.25 -19.01
N GLY A 1199 10.90 11.21 -19.36
CA GLY A 1199 10.17 12.39 -19.82
C GLY A 1199 10.86 13.07 -21.01
N LYS A 1200 11.28 14.32 -20.83
CA LYS A 1200 12.06 15.11 -21.80
C LYS A 1200 13.58 15.10 -21.59
N THR A 1201 14.08 14.28 -20.67
CA THR A 1201 15.52 14.13 -20.36
C THR A 1201 16.06 12.81 -20.90
N SER A 1202 17.31 12.79 -21.36
CA SER A 1202 17.99 11.59 -21.86
C SER A 1202 19.46 11.54 -21.41
N ALA A 1203 20.09 10.40 -21.67
CA ALA A 1203 21.55 10.25 -21.64
C ALA A 1203 22.24 11.30 -22.53
N ASN A 1204 23.46 11.67 -22.14
CA ASN A 1204 24.40 12.38 -22.99
C ASN A 1204 25.04 11.38 -23.95
N PHE A 1205 24.96 11.64 -25.26
CA PHE A 1205 25.44 10.72 -26.28
C PHE A 1205 26.95 10.51 -26.25
N ALA A 1206 27.70 11.46 -25.65
CA ALA A 1206 29.14 11.33 -25.48
C ALA A 1206 29.52 10.33 -24.37
N ASP A 1207 28.56 9.88 -23.57
CA ASP A 1207 28.75 8.86 -22.54
C ASP A 1207 28.31 7.46 -22.99
N LEU A 1208 27.72 7.34 -24.19
CA LEU A 1208 27.27 6.06 -24.74
C LEU A 1208 28.41 5.25 -25.34
N VAL A 1209 28.34 3.93 -25.16
CA VAL A 1209 29.26 2.98 -25.79
C VAL A 1209 28.50 2.13 -26.77
N VAL A 1210 28.96 2.10 -28.02
CA VAL A 1210 28.44 1.26 -29.10
C VAL A 1210 29.52 0.25 -29.45
N ASP A 1211 29.30 -1.02 -29.14
CA ASP A 1211 30.24 -2.08 -29.48
C ASP A 1211 30.28 -2.28 -31.00
N ALA A 1212 31.48 -2.57 -31.55
CA ALA A 1212 31.58 -3.01 -32.93
C ALA A 1212 30.76 -4.29 -33.11
N GLN A 1213 29.86 -4.33 -34.10
CA GLN A 1213 29.13 -5.55 -34.42
C GLN A 1213 30.14 -6.68 -34.63
N ARG A 1214 30.06 -7.72 -33.79
CA ARG A 1214 30.71 -8.99 -34.11
C ARG A 1214 29.96 -9.56 -35.30
N ASP A 1215 30.65 -9.73 -36.43
CA ASP A 1215 30.21 -10.63 -37.50
C ASP A 1215 30.19 -12.07 -36.95
N ASP A 1216 29.25 -12.37 -36.07
CA ASP A 1216 28.86 -13.75 -35.79
C ASP A 1216 27.88 -14.15 -36.90
N GLY A 1217 28.44 -14.33 -38.12
CA GLY A 1217 27.73 -14.97 -39.22
C GLY A 1217 27.38 -16.42 -38.87
N PRO A 1218 26.28 -16.96 -39.41
CA PRO A 1218 25.81 -18.31 -39.10
C PRO A 1218 26.80 -19.43 -39.44
#